data_AF-A0A949HMW5-F1
#
_entry.id   AF-A0A949HMW5-F1
#
_cell.length_a   1.000
_cell.length_b   1.000
_cell.length_c   1.000
_cell.angle_alpha   90.00
_cell.angle_beta   90.00
_cell.angle_gamma   90.00
#
_symmetry.space_group_name_H-M   'P 1'
#
loop_
_entity.id
_entity.type
_entity.pdbx_description
1 polymer ?
#
loop_
_entity_poly.entity_id
_entity_poly.type
_entity_poly.pdbx_seq_one_letter_code
_entity_poly.pdbx_strand_id
1 'polypeptide(L)'
;MESKAHRKLVFEGLESRRLLAVTTTFLPDPYQNTAPKVFDRTAKAISGFETQTPSVLLGQFDVESDPLKLISYTSPVHGRVISNGDGTLNYTSDPGFSGRDWFQYTIGDHRGGISSGTMTIEVVLPGTSTGTSSFTGFSKLKAGGTDIDLGQSSTVAPRAVDYDADGRIDILAGANGRILLYRNIGTSNEPVFASGVSVKAGGTDIVVGNGRLAISVVDMDLDGRFDLVATGSHDLKTRWFRNVGTTTAPSFNPAIFFKQQNGINDHIAADFRVEVADWNGDGLADIFTGSFDRFFQIAYNVGTATSPRFATPTNIIDSQGRTIQGAYYLNPRVFDLNQDGNPDFIDSYNWGYFNFRLNQGSAKQPDLPESTRFLVTDSNGLSLDLGPITHGPIVDFQDFNSDGILDLISGGEQSGTIFLALGKGGLEYLTQIESLVAQHPVDLGSFLDSPSNAAIKSRLQESLGSLYDSVVYWASPDQNDLIFQRLLQLIESNPQYFRLQTLDLLQHPGIPSLASQLWLTALMTNYYDPHTRKAICDAASFPQVDQPGGGYRKLVEDLGLFLFDNYQTPRGAEAIYQNIRNIPRNVYPGTGLTMNDWLGGRTYLVRGSLKNNYNGYPDQGYPEFSFGYDARAVLGVRAEENQFMTVIHHEIMHDMDAYVSRSPDLYRRWGQMLVRAAGRSPNGTSFIIADPKTGWFSVPLTQEHWKNQGWWNGTDSWWSTYNEFFSTGLGKDWNKRGFMRGDIAWFLNNPQESLATQGNQYWNSGEGRLQVAIHRSYQGYDTNITEVLFFMDVLSLGMNKIQLCENNGTSDQVISFAKLSRNQWGYIDGVSVNGREYRFTVDSQGQVTQVLSPLAPTITISAFASPSTVTTTTTQVHVDATPTNGSDPSNIIYQWSATEIPAGATMPRFMTNGSNAAKDSIVEFDDPGTYVLTATVVDKYSTGFPFKTTSTTVTVLPTATGIAIVPSMATIHSDEQIQFRAYDSDQFGHPLNSPTNAQWDVIPGLGTIDASGLYTASASTGTATVVAEKNGLKAFATVRIGTASRWAQATGGSWSASGSWESGQVPRSPDTIADFSRHDISQDAVVTLDGDQIAGGISFGDQVPGQGWKLESGQGGTLTLDVASNKPEVFIENGTVSISAPLVGTDGLRKTGQGTLKQLANFEITGGVIIDEGIYEISAGGWNANPFGSTNQIIVNRAGTLRTTGSQSLGVANNQVWVNGGTLQLGGDNYFYDFRMTGGR
;
A
#
# COMPACT_ATOMS: atom_id res chain seq x y z
N MET A 1 -27.77 -41.45 -9.33
CA MET A 1 -26.70 -40.86 -10.14
C MET A 1 -26.68 -39.38 -9.83
N GLU A 2 -25.60 -38.93 -9.19
CA GLU A 2 -25.41 -37.56 -8.72
C GLU A 2 -25.16 -36.61 -9.89
N SER A 3 -25.92 -35.51 -9.96
CA SER A 3 -25.55 -34.35 -10.77
C SER A 3 -25.48 -33.12 -9.87
N LYS A 4 -24.25 -32.70 -9.51
CA LYS A 4 -23.97 -31.50 -8.73
C LYS A 4 -23.86 -30.27 -9.65
N ALA A 5 -24.99 -29.72 -10.05
CA ALA A 5 -25.07 -28.35 -10.53
C ALA A 5 -26.35 -27.74 -9.96
N HIS A 6 -26.24 -26.58 -9.32
CA HIS A 6 -27.38 -25.83 -8.79
C HIS A 6 -28.37 -25.51 -9.92
N ARG A 7 -29.40 -26.36 -10.10
CA ARG A 7 -30.46 -26.19 -11.09
C ARG A 7 -31.80 -26.11 -10.36
N LYS A 8 -32.34 -24.90 -10.23
CA LYS A 8 -33.71 -24.71 -9.71
C LYS A 8 -34.70 -25.04 -10.84
N LEU A 9 -35.19 -26.27 -10.85
CA LEU A 9 -36.33 -26.66 -11.70
C LEU A 9 -37.60 -26.16 -11.03
N VAL A 10 -38.29 -25.20 -11.65
CA VAL A 10 -39.65 -24.80 -11.27
C VAL A 10 -40.62 -25.62 -12.12
N PHE A 11 -41.45 -26.43 -11.47
CA PHE A 11 -42.57 -27.11 -12.13
C PHE A 11 -43.87 -26.41 -11.70
N GLU A 12 -44.46 -25.65 -12.62
CA GLU A 12 -45.87 -25.27 -12.49
C GLU A 12 -46.73 -26.35 -13.16
N GLY A 13 -47.71 -26.86 -12.40
CA GLY A 13 -48.48 -28.04 -12.75
C GLY A 13 -49.44 -27.81 -13.92
N LEU A 14 -49.58 -28.85 -14.75
CA LEU A 14 -50.80 -29.14 -15.51
C LEU A 14 -50.80 -30.63 -15.86
N GLU A 15 -51.93 -31.28 -15.63
CA GLU A 15 -52.18 -32.68 -15.92
C GLU A 15 -52.20 -32.97 -17.42
N SER A 16 -51.89 -34.22 -17.75
CA SER A 16 -52.07 -34.92 -19.04
C SER A 16 -50.91 -34.89 -20.05
N ARG A 17 -50.64 -36.11 -20.55
CA ARG A 17 -49.48 -36.54 -21.34
C ARG A 17 -49.41 -35.85 -22.71
N ARG A 18 -48.45 -34.93 -22.91
CA ARG A 18 -47.87 -34.59 -24.22
C ARG A 18 -46.37 -34.31 -24.06
N LEU A 19 -45.58 -34.78 -25.05
CA LEU A 19 -44.13 -34.56 -25.16
C LEU A 19 -43.81 -33.07 -24.93
N LEU A 20 -43.04 -32.75 -23.88
CA LEU A 20 -42.38 -31.46 -23.76
C LEU A 20 -41.10 -31.49 -24.60
N ALA A 21 -41.06 -30.69 -25.65
CA ALA A 21 -39.79 -30.20 -26.18
C ALA A 21 -39.15 -29.33 -25.09
N VAL A 22 -38.13 -29.86 -24.42
CA VAL A 22 -37.32 -29.10 -23.47
C VAL A 22 -36.51 -28.10 -24.29
N THR A 23 -37.01 -26.88 -24.41
CA THR A 23 -36.19 -25.77 -24.90
C THR A 23 -35.42 -25.26 -23.68
N THR A 24 -34.14 -25.61 -23.59
CA THR A 24 -33.25 -25.02 -22.58
C THR A 24 -33.03 -23.57 -22.94
N THR A 25 -33.82 -22.68 -22.34
CA THR A 25 -33.50 -21.26 -22.33
C THR A 25 -32.34 -21.09 -21.37
N PHE A 26 -31.14 -20.85 -21.91
CA PHE A 26 -29.99 -20.44 -21.11
C PHE A 26 -30.35 -19.12 -20.41
N LEU A 27 -30.48 -19.14 -19.09
CA LEU A 27 -30.32 -17.91 -18.34
C LEU A 27 -28.83 -17.54 -18.49
N PRO A 28 -28.49 -16.34 -19.00
CA PRO A 28 -27.10 -15.91 -18.99
C PRO A 28 -26.61 -15.94 -17.54
N ASP A 29 -25.42 -16.52 -17.34
CA ASP A 29 -24.72 -16.47 -16.06
C ASP A 29 -24.70 -15.00 -15.59
N PRO A 30 -25.20 -14.66 -14.38
CA PRO A 30 -25.10 -13.30 -13.87
C PRO A 30 -23.64 -12.81 -13.79
N TYR A 31 -22.66 -13.72 -13.83
CA TYR A 31 -21.25 -13.41 -13.98
C TYR A 31 -20.75 -14.01 -15.30
N GLN A 32 -20.55 -13.19 -16.33
CA GLN A 32 -19.91 -13.65 -17.58
C GLN A 32 -18.59 -14.38 -17.24
N ASN A 33 -18.53 -15.67 -17.58
CA ASN A 33 -17.34 -16.53 -17.40
C ASN A 33 -16.16 -16.03 -18.22
N THR A 34 -14.97 -16.02 -17.64
CA THR A 34 -13.73 -15.53 -18.29
C THR A 34 -12.83 -16.71 -18.59
N ALA A 35 -12.18 -16.72 -19.76
CA ALA A 35 -11.17 -17.73 -20.03
C ALA A 35 -9.95 -17.55 -19.11
N PRO A 36 -9.30 -18.65 -18.69
CA PRO A 36 -8.17 -18.57 -17.79
C PRO A 36 -6.96 -17.90 -18.46
N LYS A 37 -6.14 -17.24 -17.65
CA LYS A 37 -4.80 -16.79 -18.04
C LYS A 37 -3.83 -17.97 -18.00
N VAL A 38 -3.30 -18.29 -19.18
CA VAL A 38 -2.30 -19.35 -19.36
C VAL A 38 -0.93 -18.71 -19.65
N PHE A 39 0.09 -19.22 -18.98
CA PHE A 39 1.49 -18.82 -19.06
C PHE A 39 2.31 -19.98 -19.60
N ASP A 40 3.29 -19.69 -20.45
CA ASP A 40 4.18 -20.69 -21.03
C ASP A 40 4.98 -21.47 -19.97
N ARG A 41 5.49 -22.63 -20.37
CA ARG A 41 6.27 -23.54 -19.52
C ARG A 41 7.52 -24.01 -20.27
N THR A 42 8.54 -24.38 -19.50
CA THR A 42 9.78 -24.97 -20.02
C THR A 42 10.09 -26.24 -19.24
N ALA A 43 10.66 -27.25 -19.91
CA ALA A 43 11.15 -28.48 -19.31
C ALA A 43 12.49 -28.89 -19.93
N LYS A 44 13.26 -29.72 -19.22
CA LYS A 44 14.43 -30.41 -19.77
C LYS A 44 14.11 -31.89 -20.00
N ALA A 45 14.72 -32.51 -21.01
CA ALA A 45 14.55 -33.92 -21.34
C ALA A 45 15.86 -34.53 -21.88
N ILE A 46 16.00 -35.85 -21.77
CA ILE A 46 17.16 -36.59 -22.29
C ILE A 46 16.79 -37.27 -23.61
N SER A 47 17.65 -37.17 -24.62
CA SER A 47 17.41 -37.66 -25.98
C SER A 47 17.03 -39.14 -26.02
N GLY A 48 15.84 -39.45 -26.58
CA GLY A 48 15.34 -40.81 -26.73
C GLY A 48 14.80 -41.45 -25.44
N PHE A 49 14.84 -40.74 -24.31
CA PHE A 49 14.25 -41.19 -23.04
C PHE A 49 12.91 -40.51 -22.80
N GLU A 50 12.04 -41.19 -22.04
CA GLU A 50 10.81 -40.60 -21.58
C GLU A 50 11.09 -39.68 -20.39
N THR A 51 10.65 -38.42 -20.46
CA THR A 51 10.79 -37.43 -19.40
C THR A 51 9.44 -36.80 -19.09
N GLN A 52 9.09 -36.74 -17.80
CA GLN A 52 7.87 -36.06 -17.36
C GLN A 52 8.08 -34.54 -17.36
N THR A 53 7.19 -33.80 -18.00
CA THR A 53 7.20 -32.33 -17.97
C THR A 53 6.66 -31.81 -16.65
N PRO A 54 7.01 -30.57 -16.26
CA PRO A 54 6.30 -29.86 -15.21
C PRO A 54 4.79 -29.75 -15.54
N SER A 55 3.93 -29.72 -14.52
CA SER A 55 2.48 -29.59 -14.76
C SER A 55 2.16 -28.25 -15.40
N VAL A 56 1.30 -28.27 -16.41
CA VAL A 56 0.81 -27.04 -17.05
C VAL A 56 -0.27 -26.33 -16.25
N LEU A 57 -0.76 -26.90 -15.13
CA LEU A 57 -1.88 -26.36 -14.36
C LEU A 57 -1.45 -25.44 -13.20
N LEU A 58 -0.37 -25.79 -12.47
CA LEU A 58 0.08 -24.97 -11.34
C LEU A 58 0.55 -23.60 -11.83
N GLY A 59 0.12 -22.53 -11.17
CA GLY A 59 0.54 -21.16 -11.49
C GLY A 59 -0.14 -20.58 -12.74
N GLN A 60 -1.15 -21.26 -13.28
CA GLN A 60 -2.13 -20.64 -14.17
C GLN A 60 -3.20 -19.94 -13.33
N PHE A 61 -3.90 -18.97 -13.90
CA PHE A 61 -4.83 -18.15 -13.14
C PHE A 61 -6.20 -18.10 -13.80
N ASP A 62 -7.22 -18.43 -13.03
CA ASP A 62 -8.61 -18.19 -13.39
C ASP A 62 -9.19 -17.12 -12.45
N VAL A 63 -9.79 -16.08 -13.03
CA VAL A 63 -10.26 -14.95 -12.23
C VAL A 63 -11.47 -15.34 -11.39
N GLU A 64 -12.32 -16.27 -11.83
CA GLU A 64 -13.42 -16.83 -11.02
C GLU A 64 -12.94 -17.91 -10.04
N SER A 65 -11.65 -18.26 -10.11
CA SER A 65 -11.02 -19.34 -9.35
C SER A 65 -11.68 -20.70 -9.63
N ASP A 66 -12.12 -20.90 -10.88
CA ASP A 66 -12.64 -22.16 -11.35
C ASP A 66 -11.53 -23.20 -11.52
N PRO A 67 -11.81 -24.50 -11.25
CA PRO A 67 -10.81 -25.56 -11.42
C PRO A 67 -10.31 -25.64 -12.87
N LEU A 68 -9.00 -25.78 -13.04
CA LEU A 68 -8.36 -25.83 -14.35
C LEU A 68 -8.05 -27.26 -14.78
N LYS A 69 -8.17 -27.52 -16.09
CA LYS A 69 -7.83 -28.80 -16.69
C LYS A 69 -7.19 -28.64 -18.08
N LEU A 70 -6.23 -29.51 -18.38
CA LEU A 70 -5.69 -29.68 -19.72
C LEU A 70 -6.76 -30.29 -20.66
N ILE A 71 -7.11 -29.55 -21.71
CA ILE A 71 -8.14 -29.91 -22.71
C ILE A 71 -7.51 -30.61 -23.91
N SER A 72 -6.43 -30.05 -24.45
CA SER A 72 -5.75 -30.56 -25.64
C SER A 72 -4.30 -30.11 -25.69
N TYR A 73 -3.51 -30.80 -26.50
CA TYR A 73 -2.13 -30.42 -26.84
C TYR A 73 -1.83 -30.85 -28.27
N THR A 74 -0.82 -30.22 -28.87
CA THR A 74 -0.31 -30.53 -30.20
C THR A 74 0.87 -31.48 -30.13
N SER A 75 1.23 -32.12 -31.24
CA SER A 75 2.45 -32.91 -31.34
C SER A 75 3.66 -32.00 -31.58
N PRO A 76 4.79 -32.23 -30.89
CA PRO A 76 6.02 -31.50 -31.16
C PRO A 76 6.70 -32.01 -32.44
N VAL A 77 7.76 -31.33 -32.91
CA VAL A 77 8.38 -31.63 -34.21
C VAL A 77 9.38 -32.80 -34.12
N HIS A 78 10.09 -32.91 -33.00
CA HIS A 78 11.20 -33.84 -32.80
C HIS A 78 10.93 -34.81 -31.64
N GLY A 79 9.66 -35.18 -31.45
CA GLY A 79 9.27 -36.11 -30.40
C GLY A 79 7.78 -36.42 -30.36
N ARG A 80 7.36 -37.05 -29.26
CA ARG A 80 5.96 -37.32 -28.94
C ARG A 80 5.64 -36.91 -27.51
N VAL A 81 4.36 -36.64 -27.26
CA VAL A 81 3.84 -36.25 -25.95
C VAL A 81 2.62 -37.09 -25.62
N ILE A 82 2.53 -37.55 -24.37
CA ILE A 82 1.39 -38.28 -23.81
C ILE A 82 0.97 -37.61 -22.50
N SER A 83 -0.30 -37.26 -22.36
CA SER A 83 -0.79 -36.67 -21.09
C SER A 83 -1.03 -37.73 -20.01
N ASN A 84 -0.64 -37.42 -18.78
CA ASN A 84 -0.89 -38.25 -17.60
C ASN A 84 -2.25 -37.96 -16.94
N GLY A 85 -2.98 -36.95 -17.41
CA GLY A 85 -4.33 -36.60 -16.94
C GLY A 85 -4.39 -35.65 -15.72
N ASP A 86 -3.25 -35.38 -15.08
CA ASP A 86 -3.07 -34.49 -13.92
C ASP A 86 -2.46 -33.12 -14.28
N GLY A 87 -2.30 -32.86 -15.58
CA GLY A 87 -1.63 -31.67 -16.12
C GLY A 87 -0.14 -31.85 -16.41
N THR A 88 0.47 -32.95 -15.99
CA THR A 88 1.80 -33.35 -16.47
C THR A 88 1.68 -34.13 -17.79
N LEU A 89 2.76 -34.11 -18.57
CA LEU A 89 2.86 -34.85 -19.82
C LEU A 89 4.20 -35.61 -19.88
N ASN A 90 4.21 -36.80 -20.45
CA ASN A 90 5.43 -37.53 -20.76
C ASN A 90 5.87 -37.18 -22.17
N TYR A 91 7.04 -36.57 -22.28
CA TYR A 91 7.70 -36.25 -23.53
C TYR A 91 8.76 -37.31 -23.85
N THR A 92 8.86 -37.73 -25.10
CA THR A 92 9.97 -38.56 -25.60
C THR A 92 10.45 -37.94 -26.90
N SER A 93 11.69 -37.48 -26.94
CA SER A 93 12.29 -36.99 -28.19
C SER A 93 12.62 -38.12 -29.15
N ASP A 94 12.81 -37.77 -30.41
CA ASP A 94 13.41 -38.65 -31.40
C ASP A 94 14.84 -39.02 -30.96
N PRO A 95 15.23 -40.31 -31.03
CA PRO A 95 16.56 -40.74 -30.62
C PRO A 95 17.68 -39.97 -31.34
N GLY A 96 18.60 -39.39 -30.58
CA GLY A 96 19.73 -38.62 -31.10
C GLY A 96 19.42 -37.15 -31.39
N PHE A 97 18.17 -36.70 -31.21
CA PHE A 97 17.85 -35.27 -31.25
C PHE A 97 18.36 -34.56 -29.99
N SER A 98 18.97 -33.39 -30.17
CA SER A 98 19.32 -32.45 -29.11
C SER A 98 18.99 -31.03 -29.56
N GLY A 99 18.63 -30.16 -28.62
CA GLY A 99 18.16 -28.79 -28.88
C GLY A 99 16.72 -28.58 -28.41
N ARG A 100 16.15 -27.43 -28.77
CA ARG A 100 14.78 -27.05 -28.36
C ARG A 100 13.73 -27.70 -29.26
N ASP A 101 12.74 -28.34 -28.65
CA ASP A 101 11.46 -28.72 -29.25
C ASP A 101 10.32 -27.97 -28.53
N TRP A 102 9.11 -27.98 -29.08
CA TRP A 102 7.98 -27.32 -28.43
C TRP A 102 6.63 -27.89 -28.87
N PHE A 103 5.62 -27.72 -28.02
CA PHE A 103 4.22 -27.97 -28.37
C PHE A 103 3.29 -26.97 -27.68
N GLN A 104 2.16 -26.69 -28.30
CA GLN A 104 1.07 -25.92 -27.69
C GLN A 104 0.16 -26.82 -26.85
N TYR A 105 -0.34 -26.28 -25.75
CA TYR A 105 -1.36 -26.90 -24.90
C TYR A 105 -2.49 -25.91 -24.60
N THR A 106 -3.69 -26.44 -24.36
CA THR A 106 -4.92 -25.67 -24.10
C THR A 106 -5.50 -26.07 -22.76
N ILE A 107 -5.77 -25.10 -21.90
CA ILE A 107 -6.39 -25.26 -20.58
C ILE A 107 -7.81 -24.70 -20.63
N GLY A 108 -8.73 -25.34 -19.91
CA GLY A 108 -10.09 -24.86 -19.71
C GLY A 108 -10.53 -24.89 -18.25
N ASP A 109 -11.60 -24.16 -17.97
CA ASP A 109 -12.15 -23.84 -16.64
C ASP A 109 -13.41 -24.65 -16.26
N HIS A 110 -13.76 -25.67 -17.06
CA HIS A 110 -15.02 -26.43 -16.94
C HIS A 110 -16.33 -25.64 -17.11
N ARG A 111 -16.28 -24.34 -17.36
CA ARG A 111 -17.42 -23.44 -17.66
C ARG A 111 -17.44 -22.92 -19.09
N GLY A 112 -16.47 -23.34 -19.89
CA GLY A 112 -16.41 -23.12 -21.33
C GLY A 112 -15.38 -22.07 -21.75
N GLY A 113 -14.68 -21.44 -20.81
CA GLY A 113 -13.51 -20.64 -21.09
C GLY A 113 -12.30 -21.54 -21.36
N ILE A 114 -11.56 -21.22 -22.42
CA ILE A 114 -10.34 -21.93 -22.83
C ILE A 114 -9.26 -20.94 -23.24
N SER A 115 -8.01 -21.30 -22.97
CA SER A 115 -6.84 -20.50 -23.31
C SER A 115 -5.65 -21.42 -23.57
N SER A 116 -4.66 -20.95 -24.34
CA SER A 116 -3.52 -21.79 -24.76
C SER A 116 -2.18 -21.17 -24.36
N GLY A 117 -1.20 -22.03 -24.14
CA GLY A 117 0.20 -21.68 -23.89
C GLY A 117 1.14 -22.63 -24.62
N THR A 118 2.43 -22.36 -24.52
CA THR A 118 3.51 -23.15 -25.14
C THR A 118 4.32 -23.86 -24.08
N MET A 119 4.58 -25.15 -24.29
CA MET A 119 5.58 -25.92 -23.58
C MET A 119 6.83 -25.98 -24.46
N THR A 120 7.94 -25.42 -23.98
CA THR A 120 9.26 -25.55 -24.63
C THR A 120 10.03 -26.67 -23.94
N ILE A 121 10.58 -27.60 -24.71
CA ILE A 121 11.39 -28.71 -24.20
C ILE A 121 12.82 -28.53 -24.68
N GLU A 122 13.75 -28.53 -23.74
CA GLU A 122 15.18 -28.52 -23.98
C GLU A 122 15.70 -29.96 -23.91
N VAL A 123 16.19 -30.48 -25.05
CA VAL A 123 16.65 -31.88 -25.14
C VAL A 123 18.17 -31.95 -25.13
N VAL A 124 18.74 -32.64 -24.14
CA VAL A 124 20.18 -32.92 -24.03
C VAL A 124 20.50 -34.36 -24.44
N LEU A 125 21.72 -34.62 -24.90
CA LEU A 125 22.16 -35.98 -25.22
C LEU A 125 22.47 -36.78 -23.93
N PRO A 126 22.33 -38.12 -23.94
CA PRO A 126 22.71 -38.93 -22.79
C PRO A 126 24.23 -38.86 -22.55
N GLY A 127 24.63 -38.73 -21.28
CA GLY A 127 26.05 -38.72 -20.90
C GLY A 127 26.77 -37.39 -21.13
N THR A 128 26.05 -36.30 -21.39
CA THR A 128 26.64 -34.95 -21.37
C THR A 128 26.84 -34.47 -19.93
N SER A 129 27.96 -33.80 -19.68
CA SER A 129 28.35 -33.38 -18.33
C SER A 129 27.49 -32.22 -17.84
N THR A 130 26.95 -32.30 -16.64
CA THR A 130 26.15 -31.22 -16.06
C THR A 130 27.00 -30.05 -15.58
N GLY A 131 26.49 -28.83 -15.71
CA GLY A 131 27.17 -27.63 -15.23
C GLY A 131 27.34 -27.61 -13.71
N THR A 132 28.14 -26.68 -13.21
CA THR A 132 28.22 -26.35 -11.78
C THR A 132 28.75 -24.94 -11.59
N SER A 133 28.42 -24.32 -10.46
CA SER A 133 29.00 -23.05 -10.03
C SER A 133 30.14 -23.21 -9.01
N SER A 134 30.49 -24.44 -8.63
CA SER A 134 31.47 -24.71 -7.58
C SER A 134 32.55 -25.70 -7.99
N PHE A 135 33.80 -25.31 -7.73
CA PHE A 135 34.99 -26.09 -8.04
C PHE A 135 35.90 -26.25 -6.81
N THR A 136 36.60 -27.38 -6.74
CA THR A 136 37.51 -27.72 -5.63
C THR A 136 38.84 -28.27 -6.11
N GLY A 137 39.82 -28.33 -5.21
CA GLY A 137 41.13 -28.88 -5.53
C GLY A 137 41.91 -28.04 -6.55
N PHE A 138 41.63 -26.73 -6.61
CA PHE A 138 42.29 -25.82 -7.54
C PHE A 138 43.82 -25.90 -7.37
N SER A 139 44.50 -26.43 -8.39
CA SER A 139 45.91 -26.77 -8.32
C SER A 139 46.59 -26.67 -9.69
N LYS A 140 47.91 -26.56 -9.69
CA LYS A 140 48.70 -26.49 -10.93
C LYS A 140 48.59 -27.82 -11.68
N LEU A 141 48.24 -27.73 -12.95
CA LEU A 141 48.20 -28.89 -13.83
C LEU A 141 49.60 -29.35 -14.19
N LYS A 142 49.80 -30.67 -14.27
CA LYS A 142 51.08 -31.30 -14.62
C LYS A 142 51.06 -31.87 -16.02
N ALA A 143 52.17 -31.73 -16.73
CA ALA A 143 52.44 -32.35 -18.01
C ALA A 143 53.87 -32.95 -18.03
N GLY A 144 54.01 -34.19 -18.51
CA GLY A 144 55.30 -34.89 -18.50
C GLY A 144 55.86 -35.12 -17.09
N GLY A 145 55.00 -35.11 -16.06
CA GLY A 145 55.38 -35.28 -14.65
C GLY A 145 55.75 -34.00 -13.90
N THR A 146 55.74 -32.83 -14.55
CA THR A 146 56.08 -31.52 -13.94
C THR A 146 54.95 -30.52 -14.09
N ASP A 147 54.84 -29.57 -13.17
CA ASP A 147 53.88 -28.45 -13.29
C ASP A 147 54.11 -27.71 -14.63
N ILE A 148 53.02 -27.37 -15.31
CA ILE A 148 53.08 -26.57 -16.53
C ILE A 148 53.52 -25.15 -16.16
N ASP A 149 54.71 -24.76 -16.59
CA ASP A 149 55.24 -23.39 -16.46
C ASP A 149 55.81 -22.92 -17.81
N LEU A 150 55.12 -21.95 -18.40
CA LEU A 150 55.41 -21.29 -19.67
C LEU A 150 56.08 -19.92 -19.48
N GLY A 151 56.51 -19.62 -18.25
CA GLY A 151 57.22 -18.41 -17.85
C GLY A 151 56.31 -17.34 -17.22
N GLN A 152 56.78 -16.73 -16.12
CA GLN A 152 56.05 -15.76 -15.26
C GLN A 152 55.69 -14.40 -15.89
N SER A 153 55.71 -14.29 -17.22
CA SER A 153 55.21 -13.11 -17.94
C SER A 153 54.31 -13.49 -19.11
N SER A 154 53.98 -14.78 -19.24
CA SER A 154 53.11 -15.30 -20.29
C SER A 154 51.65 -15.25 -19.86
N THR A 155 50.80 -14.75 -20.75
CA THR A 155 49.35 -14.96 -20.68
C THR A 155 49.04 -16.32 -21.28
N VAL A 156 48.36 -17.16 -20.52
CA VAL A 156 48.01 -18.53 -20.95
C VAL A 156 46.50 -18.60 -21.16
N ALA A 157 46.08 -18.88 -22.40
CA ALA A 157 44.69 -19.10 -22.76
C ALA A 157 44.48 -20.60 -23.05
N PRO A 158 44.05 -21.41 -22.05
CA PRO A 158 43.80 -22.83 -22.25
C PRO A 158 42.42 -23.06 -22.88
N ARG A 159 42.31 -24.12 -23.68
CA ARG A 159 41.05 -24.66 -24.21
C ARG A 159 41.03 -26.18 -24.07
N ALA A 160 39.93 -26.72 -23.58
CA ALA A 160 39.69 -28.15 -23.48
C ALA A 160 39.12 -28.65 -24.81
N VAL A 161 39.71 -29.70 -25.39
CA VAL A 161 39.24 -30.29 -26.64
C VAL A 161 39.64 -31.76 -26.68
N ASP A 162 38.75 -32.64 -27.14
CA ASP A 162 39.14 -34.00 -27.54
C ASP A 162 39.83 -33.89 -28.92
N TYR A 163 41.16 -33.74 -28.92
CA TYR A 163 41.89 -33.31 -30.11
C TYR A 163 41.96 -34.41 -31.17
N ASP A 164 42.02 -35.68 -30.76
CA ASP A 164 42.09 -36.84 -31.66
C ASP A 164 40.86 -37.76 -31.58
N ALA A 165 39.75 -37.26 -31.01
CA ALA A 165 38.45 -37.90 -30.93
C ALA A 165 38.54 -39.31 -30.31
N ASP A 166 39.38 -39.45 -29.29
CA ASP A 166 39.63 -40.71 -28.59
C ASP A 166 38.82 -40.85 -27.28
N GLY A 167 38.01 -39.84 -26.96
CA GLY A 167 37.19 -39.75 -25.76
C GLY A 167 37.95 -39.27 -24.52
N ARG A 168 39.22 -38.88 -24.65
CA ARG A 168 40.02 -38.27 -23.59
C ARG A 168 40.22 -36.79 -23.90
N ILE A 169 39.95 -35.96 -22.91
CA ILE A 169 40.05 -34.52 -23.06
C ILE A 169 41.51 -34.09 -23.06
N ASP A 170 41.94 -33.45 -24.14
CA ASP A 170 43.24 -32.80 -24.29
C ASP A 170 43.16 -31.30 -23.99
N ILE A 171 44.33 -30.66 -23.91
CA ILE A 171 44.42 -29.22 -23.67
C ILE A 171 45.23 -28.55 -24.77
N LEU A 172 44.63 -27.53 -25.39
CA LEU A 172 45.33 -26.54 -26.20
C LEU A 172 45.63 -25.31 -25.35
N ALA A 173 46.82 -24.73 -25.49
CA ALA A 173 47.19 -23.51 -24.77
C ALA A 173 47.83 -22.49 -25.70
N GLY A 174 47.22 -21.31 -25.79
CA GLY A 174 47.83 -20.13 -26.40
C GLY A 174 48.77 -19.47 -25.41
N ALA A 175 50.06 -19.38 -25.72
CA ALA A 175 51.08 -18.75 -24.87
C ALA A 175 52.33 -18.37 -25.66
N ASN A 176 52.94 -17.21 -25.35
CA ASN A 176 54.19 -16.73 -25.97
C ASN A 176 54.18 -16.77 -27.52
N GLY A 177 53.05 -16.43 -28.13
CA GLY A 177 52.86 -16.46 -29.58
C GLY A 177 52.78 -17.87 -30.18
N ARG A 178 52.69 -18.94 -29.38
CA ARG A 178 52.56 -20.33 -29.86
C ARG A 178 51.26 -20.96 -29.37
N ILE A 179 50.80 -21.96 -30.09
CA ILE A 179 49.72 -22.86 -29.67
C ILE A 179 50.36 -24.20 -29.31
N LEU A 180 50.23 -24.60 -28.04
CA LEU A 180 50.75 -25.85 -27.51
C LEU A 180 49.63 -26.86 -27.30
N LEU A 181 49.85 -28.12 -27.69
CA LEU A 181 48.97 -29.25 -27.43
C LEU A 181 49.57 -30.11 -26.32
N TYR A 182 48.80 -30.33 -25.26
CA TYR A 182 49.07 -31.27 -24.19
C TYR A 182 48.09 -32.44 -24.32
N ARG A 183 48.57 -33.57 -24.83
CA ARG A 183 47.73 -34.75 -25.02
C ARG A 183 47.49 -35.50 -23.71
N ASN A 184 46.26 -35.91 -23.46
CA ASN A 184 45.93 -36.83 -22.39
C ASN A 184 46.29 -38.26 -22.80
N ILE A 185 47.40 -38.74 -22.24
CA ILE A 185 47.92 -40.10 -22.40
C ILE A 185 47.49 -41.03 -21.27
N GLY A 186 46.66 -40.54 -20.35
CA GLY A 186 46.08 -41.29 -19.24
C GLY A 186 44.76 -41.94 -19.63
N THR A 187 43.79 -41.87 -18.72
CA THR A 187 42.42 -42.32 -18.96
C THR A 187 41.46 -41.14 -18.94
N SER A 188 40.20 -41.38 -19.30
CA SER A 188 39.12 -40.39 -19.20
C SER A 188 38.79 -40.03 -17.74
N ASN A 189 39.07 -40.93 -16.80
CA ASN A 189 38.76 -40.73 -15.37
C ASN A 189 39.95 -40.20 -14.56
N GLU A 190 41.16 -40.46 -15.06
CA GLU A 190 42.42 -40.03 -14.45
C GLU A 190 43.32 -39.48 -15.57
N PRO A 191 43.20 -38.18 -15.89
CA PRO A 191 43.92 -37.58 -16.99
C PRO A 191 45.40 -37.43 -16.65
N VAL A 192 46.26 -37.80 -17.60
CA VAL A 192 47.71 -37.64 -17.49
C VAL A 192 48.20 -36.97 -18.76
N PHE A 193 48.74 -35.76 -18.65
CA PHE A 193 49.14 -34.99 -19.83
C PHE A 193 50.61 -35.24 -20.22
N ALA A 194 50.85 -35.47 -21.50
CA ALA A 194 52.19 -35.47 -22.09
C ALA A 194 52.76 -34.04 -22.16
N SER A 195 54.09 -33.92 -22.27
CA SER A 195 54.74 -32.61 -22.47
C SER A 195 54.21 -31.90 -23.71
N GLY A 196 54.00 -30.58 -23.60
CA GLY A 196 53.38 -29.77 -24.64
C GLY A 196 54.18 -29.77 -25.95
N VAL A 197 53.48 -29.97 -27.08
CA VAL A 197 54.04 -29.90 -28.44
C VAL A 197 53.42 -28.75 -29.22
N SER A 198 54.20 -28.05 -30.05
CA SER A 198 53.65 -26.97 -30.87
C SER A 198 52.72 -27.50 -31.96
N VAL A 199 51.51 -26.94 -32.05
CA VAL A 199 50.56 -27.24 -33.11
C VAL A 199 51.08 -26.66 -34.42
N LYS A 200 50.84 -27.37 -35.54
CA LYS A 200 51.37 -27.03 -36.86
C LYS A 200 50.29 -26.61 -37.84
N ALA A 201 50.61 -25.64 -38.68
CA ALA A 201 49.85 -25.26 -39.87
C ALA A 201 50.76 -25.33 -41.10
N GLY A 202 50.30 -26.01 -42.16
CA GLY A 202 51.12 -26.23 -43.37
C GLY A 202 52.45 -26.96 -43.12
N GLY A 203 52.53 -27.77 -42.06
CA GLY A 203 53.74 -28.52 -41.66
C GLY A 203 54.74 -27.75 -40.78
N THR A 204 54.50 -26.46 -40.51
CA THR A 204 55.33 -25.62 -39.63
C THR A 204 54.61 -25.25 -38.34
N ASP A 205 55.35 -25.05 -37.25
CA ASP A 205 54.77 -24.61 -35.96
C ASP A 205 54.00 -23.30 -36.13
N ILE A 206 52.82 -23.22 -35.53
CA ILE A 206 52.01 -21.99 -35.52
C ILE A 206 52.70 -20.97 -34.60
N VAL A 207 53.15 -19.87 -35.20
CA VAL A 207 53.75 -18.73 -34.50
C VAL A 207 53.01 -17.44 -34.86
N VAL A 208 52.37 -16.83 -33.86
CA VAL A 208 51.56 -15.62 -33.95
C VAL A 208 52.26 -14.49 -33.17
N GLY A 209 53.31 -13.95 -33.76
CA GLY A 209 54.17 -12.95 -33.11
C GLY A 209 54.98 -13.53 -31.94
N ASN A 210 55.41 -12.67 -31.02
CA ASN A 210 56.25 -13.00 -29.87
C ASN A 210 55.62 -12.60 -28.50
N GLY A 211 54.31 -12.32 -28.49
CA GLY A 211 53.58 -11.73 -27.36
C GLY A 211 52.48 -12.64 -26.79
N ARG A 212 51.45 -12.02 -26.20
CA ARG A 212 50.27 -12.73 -25.65
C ARG A 212 49.40 -13.26 -26.79
N LEU A 213 48.80 -14.43 -26.60
CA LEU A 213 48.00 -15.10 -27.62
C LEU A 213 46.72 -15.65 -26.99
N ALA A 214 45.57 -15.17 -27.46
CA ALA A 214 44.30 -15.83 -27.20
C ALA A 214 43.99 -16.82 -28.32
N ILE A 215 43.36 -17.94 -27.96
CA ILE A 215 42.90 -18.95 -28.89
C ILE A 215 41.42 -19.26 -28.63
N SER A 216 40.70 -19.62 -29.69
CA SER A 216 39.37 -20.23 -29.61
C SER A 216 39.32 -21.45 -30.53
N VAL A 217 38.48 -22.41 -30.15
CA VAL A 217 38.26 -23.69 -30.83
C VAL A 217 36.79 -23.73 -31.22
N VAL A 218 36.51 -23.71 -32.52
CA VAL A 218 35.15 -23.56 -33.06
C VAL A 218 35.10 -24.15 -34.46
N ASP A 219 34.00 -24.77 -34.85
CA ASP A 219 33.74 -25.18 -36.24
C ASP A 219 33.28 -23.95 -37.04
N MET A 220 34.22 -23.23 -37.67
CA MET A 220 33.91 -21.95 -38.33
C MET A 220 33.11 -22.13 -39.62
N ASP A 221 33.36 -23.22 -40.35
CA ASP A 221 32.79 -23.46 -41.67
C ASP A 221 31.66 -24.50 -41.69
N LEU A 222 31.27 -24.98 -40.50
CA LEU A 222 30.16 -25.91 -40.26
C LEU A 222 30.37 -27.26 -40.95
N ASP A 223 31.61 -27.74 -40.98
CA ASP A 223 31.96 -28.99 -41.64
C ASP A 223 32.17 -30.18 -40.68
N GLY A 224 31.85 -29.97 -39.41
CA GLY A 224 31.91 -30.97 -38.35
C GLY A 224 33.31 -31.19 -37.79
N ARG A 225 34.28 -30.32 -38.15
CA ARG A 225 35.65 -30.36 -37.61
C ARG A 225 35.93 -29.02 -36.95
N PHE A 226 36.50 -29.07 -35.74
CA PHE A 226 36.91 -27.83 -35.09
C PHE A 226 38.07 -27.18 -35.86
N ASP A 227 38.05 -25.85 -35.91
CA ASP A 227 39.12 -25.00 -36.39
C ASP A 227 39.80 -24.28 -35.23
N LEU A 228 40.94 -23.63 -35.52
CA LEU A 228 41.61 -22.75 -34.56
C LEU A 228 41.49 -21.30 -34.98
N VAL A 229 41.04 -20.47 -34.06
CA VAL A 229 41.09 -19.01 -34.19
C VAL A 229 42.12 -18.46 -33.21
N ALA A 230 42.96 -17.52 -33.67
CA ALA A 230 44.00 -16.93 -32.82
C ALA A 230 44.19 -15.43 -33.05
N THR A 231 44.32 -14.69 -31.94
CA THR A 231 44.59 -13.25 -31.94
C THR A 231 45.78 -12.95 -31.04
N GLY A 232 46.81 -12.32 -31.62
CA GLY A 232 48.03 -11.96 -30.91
C GLY A 232 48.06 -10.49 -30.50
N SER A 233 48.69 -10.18 -29.37
CA SER A 233 48.77 -8.81 -28.83
C SER A 233 49.66 -7.83 -29.61
N HIS A 234 50.35 -8.30 -30.66
CA HIS A 234 51.30 -7.49 -31.43
C HIS A 234 50.65 -6.72 -32.59
N ASP A 235 49.58 -7.27 -33.18
CA ASP A 235 48.88 -6.67 -34.31
C ASP A 235 47.35 -6.67 -34.19
N LEU A 236 46.79 -7.35 -33.17
CA LEU A 236 45.36 -7.47 -32.90
C LEU A 236 44.52 -8.02 -34.07
N LYS A 237 45.18 -8.61 -35.08
CA LYS A 237 44.49 -9.26 -36.19
C LYS A 237 44.01 -10.64 -35.76
N THR A 238 42.76 -10.97 -36.07
CA THR A 238 42.21 -12.31 -35.82
C THR A 238 42.45 -13.22 -37.03
N ARG A 239 43.01 -14.40 -36.77
CA ARG A 239 43.41 -15.38 -37.78
C ARG A 239 42.63 -16.67 -37.62
N TRP A 240 42.24 -17.26 -38.73
CA TRP A 240 41.62 -18.56 -38.83
C TRP A 240 42.58 -19.57 -39.44
N PHE A 241 42.82 -20.66 -38.72
CA PHE A 241 43.55 -21.83 -39.17
C PHE A 241 42.53 -22.94 -39.40
N ARG A 242 42.13 -23.10 -40.66
CA ARG A 242 41.12 -24.09 -41.06
C ARG A 242 41.66 -25.52 -40.96
N ASN A 243 40.90 -26.40 -40.33
CA ASN A 243 41.16 -27.82 -40.20
C ASN A 243 40.76 -28.57 -41.47
N VAL A 244 41.78 -28.94 -42.24
CA VAL A 244 41.65 -29.74 -43.46
C VAL A 244 41.97 -31.22 -43.24
N GLY A 245 42.21 -31.62 -41.98
CA GLY A 245 42.44 -33.01 -41.58
C GLY A 245 41.14 -33.78 -41.34
N THR A 246 41.18 -34.75 -40.44
CA THR A 246 40.00 -35.48 -39.95
C THR A 246 39.71 -35.12 -38.50
N THR A 247 38.53 -35.50 -38.00
CA THR A 247 38.17 -35.35 -36.57
C THR A 247 39.16 -36.05 -35.64
N THR A 248 39.69 -37.21 -36.05
CA THR A 248 40.67 -37.98 -35.27
C THR A 248 42.14 -37.59 -35.52
N ALA A 249 42.39 -36.72 -36.50
CA ALA A 249 43.74 -36.28 -36.85
C ALA A 249 43.69 -34.87 -37.47
N PRO A 250 43.51 -33.84 -36.64
CA PRO A 250 43.45 -32.46 -37.11
C PRO A 250 44.71 -32.04 -37.86
N SER A 251 44.52 -31.28 -38.94
CA SER A 251 45.61 -30.70 -39.74
C SER A 251 45.20 -29.33 -40.24
N PHE A 252 46.02 -28.31 -40.00
CA PHE A 252 45.62 -26.93 -40.23
C PHE A 252 46.29 -26.32 -41.46
N ASN A 253 45.52 -25.55 -42.23
CA ASN A 253 46.04 -24.67 -43.26
C ASN A 253 46.77 -23.45 -42.65
N PRO A 254 47.67 -22.80 -43.42
CA PRO A 254 48.19 -21.48 -43.05
C PRO A 254 47.07 -20.47 -42.76
N ALA A 255 47.37 -19.49 -41.90
CA ALA A 255 46.40 -18.51 -41.41
C ALA A 255 45.68 -17.73 -42.52
N ILE A 256 44.36 -17.61 -42.39
CA ILE A 256 43.51 -16.66 -43.13
C ILE A 256 43.12 -15.54 -42.17
N PHE A 257 43.29 -14.28 -42.55
CA PHE A 257 42.82 -13.15 -41.75
C PHE A 257 41.32 -12.95 -41.92
N PHE A 258 40.60 -12.85 -40.79
CA PHE A 258 39.21 -12.43 -40.81
C PHE A 258 39.08 -11.03 -41.39
N LYS A 259 37.94 -10.76 -42.04
CA LYS A 259 37.69 -9.50 -42.73
C LYS A 259 36.67 -8.65 -41.98
N GLN A 260 36.81 -7.33 -42.11
CA GLN A 260 35.75 -6.39 -41.74
C GLN A 260 34.55 -6.56 -42.68
N GLN A 261 33.41 -5.97 -42.33
CA GLN A 261 32.18 -5.99 -43.12
C GLN A 261 32.38 -5.59 -44.60
N ASN A 262 33.35 -4.72 -44.90
CA ASN A 262 33.68 -4.32 -46.27
C ASN A 262 34.32 -5.43 -47.12
N GLY A 263 34.74 -6.55 -46.51
CA GLY A 263 35.36 -7.71 -47.17
C GLY A 263 36.79 -7.48 -47.67
N ILE A 264 37.36 -6.28 -47.48
CA ILE A 264 38.67 -5.88 -48.01
C ILE A 264 39.69 -5.86 -46.88
N ASN A 265 39.41 -5.08 -45.84
CA ASN A 265 40.32 -4.87 -44.70
C ASN A 265 40.29 -6.06 -43.75
N ASP A 266 41.45 -6.35 -43.16
CA ASP A 266 41.53 -7.32 -42.07
C ASP A 266 40.77 -6.79 -40.84
N HIS A 267 40.08 -7.68 -40.15
CA HIS A 267 39.46 -7.41 -38.86
C HIS A 267 40.56 -7.13 -37.82
N ILE A 268 40.37 -6.07 -37.04
CA ILE A 268 41.23 -5.68 -35.93
C ILE A 268 40.36 -5.70 -34.69
N ALA A 269 40.68 -6.58 -33.76
CA ALA A 269 39.99 -6.65 -32.47
C ALA A 269 40.38 -5.45 -31.59
N ALA A 270 39.51 -5.06 -30.66
CA ALA A 270 39.81 -3.99 -29.70
C ALA A 270 40.98 -4.35 -28.76
N ASP A 271 41.17 -5.65 -28.52
CA ASP A 271 42.24 -6.25 -27.71
C ASP A 271 42.47 -7.69 -28.18
N PHE A 272 43.55 -8.34 -27.73
CA PHE A 272 43.89 -9.70 -28.15
C PHE A 272 42.97 -10.76 -27.53
N ARG A 273 42.25 -10.44 -26.45
CA ARG A 273 41.36 -11.35 -25.70
C ARG A 273 40.07 -11.61 -26.47
N VAL A 274 40.19 -12.48 -27.46
CA VAL A 274 39.12 -12.84 -28.38
C VAL A 274 38.55 -14.21 -28.04
N GLU A 275 37.22 -14.29 -28.03
CA GLU A 275 36.45 -15.54 -28.04
C GLU A 275 35.57 -15.57 -29.30
N VAL A 276 35.27 -16.75 -29.81
CA VAL A 276 34.46 -16.93 -31.02
C VAL A 276 33.38 -17.98 -30.78
N ALA A 277 32.13 -17.60 -30.97
CA ALA A 277 30.96 -18.46 -30.78
C ALA A 277 29.76 -17.90 -31.54
N ASP A 278 28.81 -18.75 -31.95
CA ASP A 278 27.52 -18.31 -32.50
C ASP A 278 26.66 -17.75 -31.35
N TRP A 279 26.58 -16.42 -31.24
CA TRP A 279 25.89 -15.76 -30.14
C TRP A 279 24.39 -15.61 -30.38
N ASN A 280 24.04 -15.32 -31.63
CA ASN A 280 22.70 -14.94 -32.04
C ASN A 280 21.89 -16.13 -32.62
N GLY A 281 22.47 -17.33 -32.63
CA GLY A 281 21.84 -18.54 -33.12
C GLY A 281 21.51 -18.50 -34.61
N ASP A 282 22.28 -17.75 -35.40
CA ASP A 282 22.12 -17.69 -36.85
C ASP A 282 22.96 -18.74 -37.61
N GLY A 283 23.74 -19.54 -36.86
CA GLY A 283 24.65 -20.56 -37.38
C GLY A 283 26.01 -20.00 -37.77
N LEU A 284 26.28 -18.71 -37.59
CA LEU A 284 27.55 -18.08 -37.91
C LEU A 284 28.28 -17.67 -36.64
N ALA A 285 29.52 -18.09 -36.50
CA ALA A 285 30.30 -17.72 -35.32
C ALA A 285 30.65 -16.21 -35.32
N ASP A 286 30.38 -15.55 -34.19
CA ASP A 286 30.62 -14.14 -33.90
C ASP A 286 31.91 -13.92 -33.12
N ILE A 287 32.47 -12.70 -33.15
CA ILE A 287 33.69 -12.36 -32.40
C ILE A 287 33.33 -11.57 -31.14
N PHE A 288 33.80 -12.08 -30.00
CA PHE A 288 33.77 -11.39 -28.72
C PHE A 288 35.15 -10.84 -28.41
N THR A 289 35.22 -9.65 -27.83
CA THR A 289 36.48 -9.06 -27.40
C THR A 289 36.31 -8.37 -26.06
N GLY A 290 37.15 -8.71 -25.09
CA GLY A 290 37.26 -7.96 -23.84
C GLY A 290 38.35 -6.90 -23.92
N SER A 291 37.97 -5.63 -23.81
CA SER A 291 38.87 -4.49 -24.00
C SER A 291 39.50 -3.97 -22.70
N PHE A 292 40.68 -3.36 -22.79
CA PHE A 292 41.21 -2.49 -21.72
C PHE A 292 40.33 -1.27 -21.43
N ASP A 293 39.48 -0.87 -22.38
CA ASP A 293 38.56 0.26 -22.25
C ASP A 293 37.33 -0.05 -21.39
N ARG A 294 37.40 -1.10 -20.56
CA ARG A 294 36.37 -1.53 -19.58
C ARG A 294 35.15 -2.24 -20.15
N PHE A 295 35.05 -2.42 -21.47
CA PHE A 295 33.87 -3.01 -22.10
C PHE A 295 34.14 -4.37 -22.74
N PHE A 296 33.12 -5.22 -22.71
CA PHE A 296 33.02 -6.37 -23.60
C PHE A 296 32.27 -5.96 -24.86
N GLN A 297 32.82 -6.36 -26.01
CA GLN A 297 32.29 -6.02 -27.32
C GLN A 297 32.04 -7.27 -28.13
N ILE A 298 30.99 -7.22 -28.96
CA ILE A 298 30.64 -8.25 -29.93
C ILE A 298 30.63 -7.67 -31.33
N ALA A 299 31.26 -8.37 -32.27
CA ALA A 299 31.20 -8.09 -33.70
C ALA A 299 30.51 -9.27 -34.39
N TYR A 300 29.30 -9.00 -34.91
CA TYR A 300 28.50 -10.02 -35.57
C TYR A 300 29.07 -10.42 -36.92
N ASN A 301 29.00 -11.71 -37.25
CA ASN A 301 29.37 -12.24 -38.55
C ASN A 301 28.25 -11.99 -39.57
N VAL A 302 28.45 -10.98 -40.40
CA VAL A 302 27.55 -10.59 -41.50
C VAL A 302 27.94 -11.21 -42.84
N GLY A 303 28.84 -12.19 -42.82
CA GLY A 303 29.33 -12.91 -43.98
C GLY A 303 28.64 -14.26 -44.18
N THR A 304 29.45 -15.29 -44.35
CA THR A 304 29.02 -16.70 -44.44
C THR A 304 30.03 -17.55 -43.67
N ALA A 305 29.68 -18.78 -43.29
CA ALA A 305 30.56 -19.68 -42.56
C ALA A 305 31.93 -19.89 -43.26
N THR A 306 31.93 -20.02 -44.60
CA THR A 306 33.17 -20.23 -45.38
C THR A 306 33.91 -18.94 -45.76
N SER A 307 33.29 -17.77 -45.56
CA SER A 307 33.88 -16.46 -45.86
C SER A 307 33.37 -15.42 -44.84
N PRO A 308 33.81 -15.52 -43.57
CA PRO A 308 33.30 -14.69 -42.48
C PRO A 308 33.68 -13.23 -42.66
N ARG A 309 32.76 -12.33 -42.29
CA ARG A 309 32.96 -10.87 -42.33
C ARG A 309 32.31 -10.25 -41.11
N PHE A 310 33.02 -9.39 -40.40
CA PHE A 310 32.56 -8.91 -39.10
C PHE A 310 32.12 -7.46 -39.14
N ALA A 311 30.93 -7.20 -38.59
CA ALA A 311 30.39 -5.86 -38.39
C ALA A 311 31.27 -5.01 -37.46
N THR A 312 30.99 -3.71 -37.38
CA THR A 312 31.59 -2.86 -36.35
C THR A 312 31.20 -3.38 -34.96
N PRO A 313 32.15 -3.55 -34.03
CA PRO A 313 31.85 -4.05 -32.68
C PRO A 313 30.85 -3.16 -31.93
N THR A 314 29.97 -3.79 -31.17
CA THR A 314 29.01 -3.14 -30.27
C THR A 314 29.20 -3.65 -28.84
N ASN A 315 28.87 -2.83 -27.84
CA ASN A 315 28.99 -3.25 -26.45
C ASN A 315 27.91 -4.28 -26.09
N ILE A 316 28.28 -5.29 -25.31
CA ILE A 316 27.32 -6.26 -24.76
C ILE A 316 26.50 -5.59 -23.66
N ILE A 317 25.20 -5.86 -23.60
CA ILE A 317 24.26 -5.29 -22.62
C ILE A 317 23.61 -6.40 -21.78
N ASP A 318 23.22 -6.05 -20.56
CA ASP A 318 22.42 -6.91 -19.69
C ASP A 318 20.90 -6.74 -19.91
N SER A 319 20.08 -7.52 -19.21
CA SER A 319 18.62 -7.50 -19.25
C SER A 319 17.99 -6.13 -18.97
N GLN A 320 18.73 -5.24 -18.28
CA GLN A 320 18.27 -3.89 -17.95
C GLN A 320 18.72 -2.86 -19.00
N GLY A 321 19.37 -3.30 -20.07
CA GLY A 321 19.93 -2.44 -21.11
C GLY A 321 21.19 -1.70 -20.68
N ARG A 322 21.85 -2.14 -19.59
CA ARG A 322 23.12 -1.55 -19.11
C ARG A 322 24.27 -2.24 -19.83
N THR A 323 25.30 -1.49 -20.20
CA THR A 323 26.52 -2.06 -20.76
C THR A 323 27.23 -2.95 -19.73
N ILE A 324 27.56 -4.18 -20.11
CA ILE A 324 28.39 -5.07 -19.29
C ILE A 324 29.83 -4.56 -19.36
N GLN A 325 30.37 -4.24 -18.18
CA GLN A 325 31.69 -3.62 -18.04
C GLN A 325 32.47 -4.21 -16.87
N GLY A 326 33.79 -4.16 -16.95
CA GLY A 326 34.70 -4.58 -15.89
C GLY A 326 35.87 -3.61 -15.70
N ALA A 327 36.84 -3.96 -14.87
CA ALA A 327 37.97 -3.08 -14.57
C ALA A 327 39.01 -3.02 -15.71
N TYR A 328 39.81 -4.07 -15.88
CA TYR A 328 40.77 -4.26 -16.97
C TYR A 328 41.22 -5.74 -16.97
N TYR A 329 41.86 -6.19 -18.06
CA TYR A 329 42.09 -7.61 -18.38
C TYR A 329 40.81 -8.43 -18.52
N LEU A 330 39.91 -7.93 -19.38
CA LEU A 330 38.60 -8.53 -19.59
C LEU A 330 38.71 -9.78 -20.47
N ASN A 331 38.46 -10.96 -19.93
CA ASN A 331 38.48 -12.21 -20.69
C ASN A 331 37.04 -12.72 -20.89
N PRO A 332 36.49 -12.65 -22.11
CA PRO A 332 35.20 -13.26 -22.41
C PRO A 332 35.37 -14.76 -22.61
N ARG A 333 34.39 -15.54 -22.15
CA ARG A 333 34.14 -16.90 -22.61
C ARG A 333 32.65 -17.05 -22.88
N VAL A 334 32.34 -17.73 -23.97
CA VAL A 334 30.98 -18.04 -24.39
C VAL A 334 30.87 -19.54 -24.43
N PHE A 335 30.01 -20.09 -23.59
CA PHE A 335 29.92 -21.52 -23.36
C PHE A 335 28.52 -21.83 -22.82
N ASP A 336 27.91 -22.90 -23.30
CA ASP A 336 26.61 -23.37 -22.79
C ASP A 336 26.83 -24.15 -21.49
N LEU A 337 26.80 -23.44 -20.35
CA LEU A 337 27.13 -23.99 -19.03
C LEU A 337 26.02 -24.90 -18.50
N ASN A 338 24.77 -24.56 -18.76
CA ASN A 338 23.59 -25.29 -18.28
C ASN A 338 23.06 -26.30 -19.32
N GLN A 339 23.73 -26.40 -20.48
CA GLN A 339 23.43 -27.29 -21.61
C GLN A 339 22.05 -27.06 -22.23
N ASP A 340 21.58 -25.80 -22.25
CA ASP A 340 20.28 -25.42 -22.77
C ASP A 340 20.21 -25.10 -24.27
N GLY A 341 21.33 -25.34 -24.95
CA GLY A 341 21.52 -25.04 -26.36
C GLY A 341 21.59 -23.55 -26.65
N ASN A 342 21.61 -22.68 -25.63
CA ASN A 342 21.88 -21.26 -25.77
C ASN A 342 23.22 -20.96 -25.10
N PRO A 343 24.11 -20.22 -25.77
CA PRO A 343 25.38 -19.87 -25.18
C PRO A 343 25.19 -18.95 -23.97
N ASP A 344 25.88 -19.27 -22.86
CA ASP A 344 25.99 -18.40 -21.70
C ASP A 344 27.22 -17.50 -21.80
N PHE A 345 27.20 -16.39 -21.05
CA PHE A 345 28.31 -15.45 -21.03
C PHE A 345 29.08 -15.56 -19.71
N ILE A 346 30.39 -15.77 -19.84
CA ILE A 346 31.33 -15.79 -18.73
C ILE A 346 32.26 -14.59 -18.87
N ASP A 347 32.28 -13.76 -17.84
CA ASP A 347 33.13 -12.58 -17.76
C ASP A 347 34.20 -12.74 -16.68
N SER A 348 35.44 -12.37 -17.00
CA SER A 348 36.55 -12.35 -16.04
C SER A 348 37.36 -11.06 -16.14
N TYR A 349 37.98 -10.66 -15.03
CA TYR A 349 38.82 -9.46 -14.90
C TYR A 349 39.97 -9.65 -13.90
N ASN A 350 40.94 -8.71 -13.88
CA ASN A 350 42.22 -8.88 -13.20
C ASN A 350 42.19 -9.12 -11.68
N TRP A 351 41.07 -8.83 -11.01
CA TRP A 351 40.89 -9.05 -9.57
C TRP A 351 40.71 -10.53 -9.22
N GLY A 352 40.91 -11.45 -10.17
CA GLY A 352 40.84 -12.90 -9.91
C GLY A 352 39.43 -13.46 -9.90
N TYR A 353 38.44 -12.63 -10.19
CA TYR A 353 37.07 -13.06 -10.22
C TYR A 353 36.67 -13.38 -11.66
N PHE A 354 35.86 -14.41 -11.78
CA PHE A 354 35.13 -14.72 -13.00
C PHE A 354 33.70 -15.05 -12.60
N ASN A 355 32.78 -14.61 -13.44
CA ASN A 355 31.36 -14.68 -13.21
C ASN A 355 30.69 -15.29 -14.42
N PHE A 356 29.50 -15.84 -14.23
CA PHE A 356 28.63 -16.30 -15.29
C PHE A 356 27.32 -15.52 -15.29
N ARG A 357 26.73 -15.46 -16.48
CA ARG A 357 25.38 -14.97 -16.74
C ARG A 357 24.71 -16.03 -17.60
N LEU A 358 23.81 -16.79 -16.99
CA LEU A 358 23.00 -17.75 -17.72
C LEU A 358 22.06 -17.00 -18.66
N ASN A 359 22.06 -17.36 -19.94
CA ASN A 359 21.21 -16.73 -20.94
C ASN A 359 19.75 -17.14 -20.71
N GLN A 360 18.94 -16.23 -20.15
CA GLN A 360 17.52 -16.48 -19.87
C GLN A 360 16.63 -16.30 -21.11
N GLY A 361 17.21 -15.87 -22.22
CA GLY A 361 16.50 -15.56 -23.45
C GLY A 361 16.44 -16.74 -24.42
N SER A 362 16.59 -16.42 -25.69
CA SER A 362 16.83 -17.40 -26.75
C SER A 362 18.14 -17.09 -27.43
N ALA A 363 18.74 -18.04 -28.15
CA ALA A 363 19.91 -17.74 -28.98
C ALA A 363 19.69 -16.51 -29.88
N LYS A 364 18.48 -16.31 -30.45
CA LYS A 364 18.16 -15.13 -31.29
C LYS A 364 17.99 -13.82 -30.55
N GLN A 365 17.67 -13.89 -29.28
CA GLN A 365 17.47 -12.73 -28.42
C GLN A 365 18.02 -13.06 -27.04
N PRO A 366 19.36 -13.03 -26.87
CA PRO A 366 19.98 -13.33 -25.59
C PRO A 366 19.51 -12.34 -24.52
N ASP A 367 19.26 -12.86 -23.32
CA ASP A 367 18.85 -12.06 -22.17
C ASP A 367 19.77 -12.38 -20.99
N LEU A 368 20.64 -11.43 -20.64
CA LEU A 368 21.71 -11.65 -19.68
C LEU A 368 21.39 -10.97 -18.34
N PRO A 369 21.01 -11.73 -17.30
CA PRO A 369 20.72 -11.19 -15.98
C PRO A 369 22.00 -10.69 -15.30
N GLU A 370 21.88 -10.24 -14.04
CA GLU A 370 23.05 -9.90 -13.23
C GLU A 370 24.00 -11.09 -13.07
N SER A 371 25.30 -10.79 -13.03
CA SER A 371 26.36 -11.81 -12.96
C SER A 371 26.38 -12.51 -11.61
N THR A 372 26.57 -13.82 -11.63
CA THR A 372 26.82 -14.63 -10.44
C THR A 372 28.26 -15.13 -10.44
N ARG A 373 28.89 -15.17 -9.27
CA ARG A 373 30.29 -15.56 -9.13
C ARG A 373 30.43 -17.06 -8.94
N PHE A 374 31.46 -17.66 -9.56
CA PHE A 374 31.87 -19.03 -9.27
C PHE A 374 32.59 -19.16 -7.93
N LEU A 375 32.34 -20.25 -7.21
CA LEU A 375 33.06 -20.61 -5.97
C LEU A 375 34.21 -21.55 -6.32
N VAL A 376 35.45 -21.14 -6.05
CA VAL A 376 36.65 -21.96 -6.25
C VAL A 376 37.35 -22.16 -4.92
N THR A 377 37.61 -23.42 -4.56
CA THR A 377 38.23 -23.80 -3.30
C THR A 377 39.54 -24.56 -3.50
N ASP A 378 40.41 -24.52 -2.49
CA ASP A 378 41.58 -25.39 -2.41
C ASP A 378 41.17 -26.86 -2.11
N SER A 379 42.16 -27.74 -1.98
CA SER A 379 41.91 -29.16 -1.65
C SER A 379 41.32 -29.41 -0.26
N ASN A 380 41.31 -28.40 0.62
CA ASN A 380 40.72 -28.47 1.95
C ASN A 380 39.31 -27.84 2.00
N GLY A 381 38.81 -27.35 0.86
CA GLY A 381 37.52 -26.69 0.76
C GLY A 381 37.52 -25.21 1.19
N LEU A 382 38.68 -24.57 1.32
CA LEU A 382 38.76 -23.14 1.61
C LEU A 382 38.66 -22.30 0.33
N SER A 383 37.79 -21.29 0.33
CA SER A 383 37.63 -20.36 -0.81
C SER A 383 38.95 -19.65 -1.13
N LEU A 384 39.26 -19.57 -2.43
CA LEU A 384 40.48 -18.95 -2.94
C LEU A 384 40.21 -17.56 -3.51
N ASP A 385 41.14 -16.63 -3.25
CA ASP A 385 41.30 -15.42 -4.05
C ASP A 385 42.24 -15.74 -5.22
N LEU A 386 41.69 -15.84 -6.44
CA LEU A 386 42.49 -16.14 -7.62
C LEU A 386 43.24 -14.92 -8.17
N GLY A 387 43.05 -13.73 -7.58
CA GLY A 387 43.68 -12.49 -8.04
C GLY A 387 45.20 -12.62 -8.07
N PRO A 388 45.84 -12.89 -6.92
CA PRO A 388 47.28 -13.12 -6.84
C PRO A 388 47.79 -14.37 -7.57
N ILE A 389 46.90 -15.28 -7.99
CA ILE A 389 47.26 -16.58 -8.59
C ILE A 389 47.26 -16.50 -10.12
N THR A 390 46.28 -15.80 -10.69
CA THR A 390 46.01 -15.79 -12.15
C THR A 390 46.06 -14.40 -12.76
N HIS A 391 45.99 -13.33 -11.96
CA HIS A 391 45.86 -11.93 -12.39
C HIS A 391 44.78 -11.68 -13.48
N GLY A 392 43.69 -12.45 -13.47
CA GLY A 392 42.65 -12.44 -14.50
C GLY A 392 42.50 -13.82 -15.12
N PRO A 393 41.66 -14.69 -14.54
CA PRO A 393 41.55 -16.07 -14.98
C PRO A 393 41.02 -16.16 -16.42
N ILE A 394 41.64 -17.02 -17.22
CA ILE A 394 41.18 -17.36 -18.57
C ILE A 394 40.68 -18.78 -18.51
N VAL A 395 39.36 -18.95 -18.52
CA VAL A 395 38.73 -20.21 -18.15
C VAL A 395 38.21 -20.99 -19.36
N ASP A 396 38.15 -22.30 -19.20
CA ASP A 396 37.37 -23.20 -20.03
C ASP A 396 36.85 -24.36 -19.18
N PHE A 397 35.82 -25.06 -19.68
CA PHE A 397 35.10 -26.09 -18.93
C PHE A 397 35.03 -27.39 -19.70
N GLN A 398 35.30 -28.49 -19.01
CA GLN A 398 35.07 -29.84 -19.51
C GLN A 398 35.11 -30.84 -18.35
N ASP A 399 34.46 -31.99 -18.48
CA ASP A 399 34.58 -33.10 -17.53
C ASP A 399 35.90 -33.87 -17.77
N PHE A 400 36.87 -33.70 -16.85
CA PHE A 400 38.20 -34.29 -16.95
C PHE A 400 38.33 -35.61 -16.17
N ASN A 401 37.35 -35.96 -15.33
CA ASN A 401 37.39 -37.16 -14.49
C ASN A 401 36.22 -38.14 -14.78
N SER A 402 35.41 -37.84 -15.80
CA SER A 402 34.22 -38.58 -16.22
C SER A 402 33.21 -38.82 -15.10
N ASP A 403 33.07 -37.88 -14.16
CA ASP A 403 32.07 -37.94 -13.09
C ASP A 403 30.71 -37.35 -13.52
N GLY A 404 30.62 -36.81 -14.73
CA GLY A 404 29.42 -36.21 -15.29
C GLY A 404 29.18 -34.78 -14.83
N ILE A 405 30.13 -34.13 -14.15
CA ILE A 405 30.10 -32.72 -13.79
C ILE A 405 31.19 -31.98 -14.58
N LEU A 406 30.91 -30.78 -15.07
CA LEU A 406 31.93 -29.94 -15.69
C LEU A 406 33.00 -29.54 -14.67
N ASP A 407 34.27 -29.76 -15.02
CA ASP A 407 35.43 -29.25 -14.29
C ASP A 407 35.93 -27.94 -14.92
N LEU A 408 36.80 -27.24 -14.19
CA LEU A 408 37.39 -25.97 -14.59
C LEU A 408 38.87 -26.16 -14.93
N ILE A 409 39.26 -25.73 -16.12
CA ILE A 409 40.64 -25.36 -16.39
C ILE A 409 40.79 -23.84 -16.45
N SER A 410 41.88 -23.34 -15.87
CA SER A 410 42.11 -21.91 -15.81
C SER A 410 43.57 -21.58 -16.13
N GLY A 411 43.75 -20.66 -17.07
CA GLY A 411 45.00 -19.95 -17.28
C GLY A 411 44.96 -18.61 -16.55
N GLY A 412 45.80 -17.68 -16.99
CA GLY A 412 45.83 -16.35 -16.40
C GLY A 412 46.71 -15.40 -17.16
N GLU A 413 46.57 -14.12 -16.84
CA GLU A 413 47.47 -13.07 -17.28
C GLU A 413 48.77 -13.17 -16.47
N GLN A 414 49.91 -13.39 -17.13
CA GLN A 414 51.24 -13.46 -16.48
C GLN A 414 51.44 -14.63 -15.52
N SER A 415 50.54 -15.62 -15.45
CA SER A 415 50.69 -16.79 -14.58
C SER A 415 51.71 -17.80 -15.12
N GLY A 416 51.87 -17.87 -16.45
CA GLY A 416 52.63 -18.93 -17.13
C GLY A 416 52.09 -20.34 -16.89
N THR A 417 51.01 -20.51 -16.13
CA THR A 417 50.59 -21.78 -15.55
C THR A 417 49.16 -22.11 -15.97
N ILE A 418 48.86 -23.40 -16.12
CA ILE A 418 47.49 -23.92 -16.26
C ILE A 418 47.10 -24.55 -14.93
N PHE A 419 45.89 -24.27 -14.47
CA PHE A 419 45.29 -24.81 -13.26
C PHE A 419 44.10 -25.69 -13.62
N LEU A 420 43.84 -26.70 -12.78
CA LEU A 420 42.67 -27.57 -12.83
C LEU A 420 41.96 -27.51 -11.48
N ALA A 421 40.63 -27.46 -11.51
CA ALA A 421 39.78 -27.67 -10.35
C ALA A 421 38.58 -28.53 -10.74
N LEU A 422 38.23 -29.49 -9.89
CA LEU A 422 37.15 -30.43 -10.16
C LEU A 422 35.80 -29.81 -9.78
N GLY A 423 34.79 -30.03 -10.61
CA GLY A 423 33.41 -29.62 -10.38
C GLY A 423 32.81 -30.36 -9.19
N LYS A 424 31.86 -29.72 -8.52
CA LYS A 424 31.04 -30.35 -7.48
C LYS A 424 29.57 -30.34 -7.87
N GLY A 425 28.97 -31.52 -7.90
CA GLY A 425 27.54 -31.70 -8.19
C GLY A 425 26.66 -31.82 -6.93
N GLY A 426 25.35 -31.66 -7.11
CA GLY A 426 24.36 -31.74 -6.02
C GLY A 426 24.42 -33.03 -5.20
N LEU A 427 24.62 -34.19 -5.83
CA LEU A 427 24.68 -35.48 -5.14
C LEU A 427 25.84 -35.58 -4.15
N GLU A 428 26.97 -34.93 -4.41
CA GLU A 428 28.11 -34.89 -3.48
C GLU A 428 27.75 -34.09 -2.24
N TYR A 429 27.15 -32.90 -2.40
CA TYR A 429 26.69 -32.08 -1.28
C TYR A 429 25.62 -32.79 -0.44
N LEU A 430 24.66 -33.46 -1.08
CA LEU A 430 23.66 -34.25 -0.37
C LEU A 430 24.29 -35.38 0.45
N THR A 431 25.30 -36.05 -0.09
CA THR A 431 26.04 -37.10 0.64
C THR A 431 26.76 -36.55 1.87
N GLN A 432 27.32 -35.34 1.79
CA GLN A 432 27.95 -34.67 2.94
C GLN A 432 26.92 -34.32 4.02
N ILE A 433 25.74 -33.83 3.63
CA ILE A 433 24.63 -33.52 4.53
C ILE A 433 24.13 -34.79 5.22
N GLU A 434 23.83 -35.84 4.46
CA GLU A 434 23.39 -37.14 4.98
C GLU A 434 24.40 -37.72 5.98
N SER A 435 25.70 -37.66 5.64
CA SER A 435 26.78 -38.17 6.49
C SER A 435 26.86 -37.42 7.82
N LEU A 436 26.67 -36.10 7.81
CA LEU A 436 26.67 -35.28 9.02
C LEU A 436 25.45 -35.56 9.89
N VAL A 437 24.25 -35.67 9.29
CA VAL A 437 23.01 -36.00 10.00
C VAL A 437 23.12 -37.39 10.65
N ALA A 438 23.67 -38.38 9.93
CA ALA A 438 23.85 -39.73 10.43
C ALA A 438 24.84 -39.81 11.62
N GLN A 439 25.84 -38.94 11.67
CA GLN A 439 26.78 -38.85 12.80
C GLN A 439 26.17 -38.20 14.05
N HIS A 440 25.12 -37.40 13.88
CA HIS A 440 24.46 -36.65 14.95
C HIS A 440 22.94 -36.92 14.99
N PRO A 441 22.52 -38.15 15.32
CA PRO A 441 21.11 -38.54 15.23
C PRO A 441 20.22 -37.89 16.29
N VAL A 442 20.78 -37.35 17.38
CA VAL A 442 20.01 -36.77 18.50
C VAL A 442 20.45 -35.36 18.91
N ASP A 443 21.68 -34.94 18.58
CA ASP A 443 22.29 -33.70 19.07
C ASP A 443 22.65 -32.67 17.97
N LEU A 444 22.29 -32.90 16.71
CA LEU A 444 22.72 -32.12 15.53
C LEU A 444 22.67 -30.60 15.74
N GLY A 445 21.55 -30.05 16.25
CA GLY A 445 21.41 -28.60 16.45
C GLY A 445 22.43 -28.06 17.44
N SER A 446 22.48 -28.64 18.64
CA SER A 446 23.44 -28.26 19.68
C SER A 446 24.90 -28.46 19.25
N PHE A 447 25.19 -29.50 18.45
CA PHE A 447 26.50 -29.75 17.87
C PHE A 447 26.92 -28.61 16.93
N LEU A 448 26.03 -28.21 16.01
CA LEU A 448 26.29 -27.14 15.04
C LEU A 448 26.47 -25.77 15.70
N ASP A 449 25.77 -25.52 16.80
CA ASP A 449 25.81 -24.22 17.49
C ASP A 449 27.06 -24.03 18.37
N SER A 450 27.81 -25.10 18.64
CA SER A 450 29.07 -25.03 19.38
C SER A 450 30.11 -24.18 18.62
N PRO A 451 30.77 -23.20 19.27
CA PRO A 451 31.86 -22.42 18.65
C PRO A 451 33.02 -23.27 18.11
N SER A 452 33.28 -24.44 18.70
CA SER A 452 34.31 -25.38 18.21
C SER A 452 34.00 -25.96 16.83
N ASN A 453 32.72 -25.95 16.44
CA ASN A 453 32.20 -26.56 15.22
C ASN A 453 31.79 -25.52 14.17
N ALA A 454 32.14 -24.24 14.36
CA ALA A 454 31.78 -23.16 13.46
C ALA A 454 32.17 -23.44 11.99
N ALA A 455 33.34 -24.03 11.74
CA ALA A 455 33.76 -24.42 10.39
C ALA A 455 32.90 -25.53 9.78
N ILE A 456 32.39 -26.47 10.60
CA ILE A 456 31.47 -27.53 10.13
C ILE A 456 30.12 -26.91 9.77
N LYS A 457 29.61 -26.00 10.62
CA LYS A 457 28.39 -25.24 10.37
C LYS A 457 28.48 -24.43 9.06
N SER A 458 29.57 -23.71 8.83
CA SER A 458 29.76 -22.96 7.58
C SER A 458 29.79 -23.88 6.35
N ARG A 459 30.50 -25.01 6.41
CA ARG A 459 30.50 -25.99 5.31
C ARG A 459 29.13 -26.61 5.05
N LEU A 460 28.35 -26.87 6.09
CA LEU A 460 26.97 -27.34 5.94
C LEU A 460 26.11 -26.30 5.21
N GLN A 461 26.23 -25.03 5.58
CA GLN A 461 25.48 -23.93 4.94
C GLN A 461 25.85 -23.77 3.46
N GLU A 462 27.14 -23.85 3.13
CA GLU A 462 27.61 -23.87 1.75
C GLU A 462 27.05 -25.08 1.00
N SER A 463 27.11 -26.29 1.58
CA SER A 463 26.60 -27.52 0.95
C SER A 463 25.10 -27.45 0.68
N LEU A 464 24.32 -26.90 1.61
CA LEU A 464 22.89 -26.68 1.45
C LEU A 464 22.58 -25.69 0.33
N GLY A 465 23.32 -24.58 0.29
CA GLY A 465 23.16 -23.57 -0.74
C GLY A 465 23.53 -24.08 -2.13
N SER A 466 24.67 -24.78 -2.24
CA SER A 466 25.12 -25.38 -3.49
C SER A 466 24.24 -26.53 -3.96
N LEU A 467 23.67 -27.33 -3.04
CA LEU A 467 22.67 -28.34 -3.38
C LEU A 467 21.42 -27.70 -3.98
N TYR A 468 20.92 -26.62 -3.37
CA TYR A 468 19.79 -25.87 -3.91
C TYR A 468 20.11 -25.28 -5.30
N ASP A 469 21.28 -24.65 -5.49
CA ASP A 469 21.72 -24.17 -6.80
C ASP A 469 21.83 -25.28 -7.84
N SER A 470 22.34 -26.44 -7.43
CA SER A 470 22.43 -27.61 -8.28
C SER A 470 21.07 -28.01 -8.80
N VAL A 471 20.07 -28.13 -7.92
CA VAL A 471 18.71 -28.49 -8.31
C VAL A 471 18.07 -27.45 -9.23
N VAL A 472 18.29 -26.16 -8.97
CA VAL A 472 17.63 -25.07 -9.70
C VAL A 472 18.24 -24.82 -11.08
N TYR A 473 19.57 -24.90 -11.22
CA TYR A 473 20.27 -24.43 -12.42
C TYR A 473 21.02 -25.52 -13.17
N TRP A 474 21.48 -26.57 -12.49
CA TRP A 474 22.57 -27.41 -13.00
C TRP A 474 22.20 -28.88 -13.23
N ALA A 475 21.37 -29.45 -12.36
CA ALA A 475 21.10 -30.87 -12.34
C ALA A 475 20.31 -31.31 -13.57
N SER A 476 20.73 -32.42 -14.16
CA SER A 476 19.95 -33.10 -15.20
C SER A 476 18.65 -33.69 -14.62
N PRO A 477 17.65 -34.03 -15.46
CA PRO A 477 16.42 -34.67 -14.99
C PRO A 477 16.67 -35.89 -14.10
N ASP A 478 17.55 -36.81 -14.50
CA ASP A 478 17.86 -38.03 -13.74
C ASP A 478 18.54 -37.73 -12.39
N GLN A 479 19.41 -36.71 -12.35
CA GLN A 479 20.03 -36.26 -11.09
C GLN A 479 18.99 -35.63 -10.16
N ASN A 480 18.07 -34.83 -10.69
CA ASN A 480 16.99 -34.22 -9.91
C ASN A 480 16.07 -35.28 -9.30
N ASP A 481 15.69 -36.31 -10.07
CA ASP A 481 14.90 -37.43 -9.57
C ASP A 481 15.62 -38.18 -8.44
N LEU A 482 16.92 -38.46 -8.60
CA LEU A 482 17.71 -39.13 -7.57
C LEU A 482 17.90 -38.26 -6.32
N ILE A 483 18.19 -36.97 -6.49
CA ILE A 483 18.29 -36.00 -5.39
C ILE A 483 16.95 -35.93 -4.64
N PHE A 484 15.83 -35.85 -5.36
CA PHE A 484 14.49 -35.81 -4.78
C PHE A 484 14.22 -37.04 -3.90
N GLN A 485 14.43 -38.25 -4.43
CA GLN A 485 14.21 -39.49 -3.71
C GLN A 485 15.06 -39.57 -2.43
N ARG A 486 16.34 -39.20 -2.51
CA ARG A 486 17.25 -39.20 -1.36
C ARG A 486 16.86 -38.15 -0.32
N LEU A 487 16.42 -36.96 -0.74
CA LEU A 487 15.91 -35.93 0.17
C LEU A 487 14.67 -36.42 0.93
N LEU A 488 13.70 -37.05 0.24
CA LEU A 488 12.54 -37.63 0.92
C LEU A 488 12.96 -38.69 1.93
N GLN A 489 13.88 -39.60 1.54
CA GLN A 489 14.39 -40.63 2.44
C GLN A 489 15.10 -40.03 3.66
N LEU A 490 15.89 -38.97 3.48
CA LEU A 490 16.57 -38.26 4.57
C LEU A 490 15.55 -37.64 5.54
N ILE A 491 14.49 -37.02 5.02
CA ILE A 491 13.40 -36.43 5.82
C ILE A 491 12.65 -37.53 6.60
N GLU A 492 12.26 -38.61 5.93
CA GLU A 492 11.48 -39.70 6.52
C GLU A 492 12.25 -40.47 7.60
N SER A 493 13.56 -40.66 7.39
CA SER A 493 14.44 -41.41 8.29
C SER A 493 14.88 -40.60 9.52
N ASN A 494 14.73 -39.27 9.49
CA ASN A 494 15.12 -38.37 10.59
C ASN A 494 13.94 -37.49 11.05
N PRO A 495 12.82 -38.12 11.49
CA PRO A 495 11.59 -37.42 11.82
C PRO A 495 11.75 -36.43 12.98
N GLN A 496 12.71 -36.64 13.87
CA GLN A 496 13.05 -35.76 14.99
C GLN A 496 13.59 -34.38 14.56
N TYR A 497 14.06 -34.26 13.31
CA TYR A 497 14.59 -33.01 12.77
C TYR A 497 13.73 -32.42 11.65
N PHE A 498 13.26 -33.26 10.74
CA PHE A 498 12.80 -32.78 9.42
C PHE A 498 11.30 -32.94 9.16
N ARG A 499 10.50 -33.34 10.14
CA ARG A 499 9.03 -33.28 10.04
C ARG A 499 8.50 -31.95 10.55
N LEU A 500 7.31 -31.57 10.05
CA LEU A 500 6.55 -30.46 10.60
C LEU A 500 6.20 -30.75 12.05
N GLN A 501 6.88 -30.04 12.96
CA GLN A 501 6.71 -30.19 14.40
C GLN A 501 7.17 -28.93 15.14
N THR A 502 6.86 -28.87 16.44
CA THR A 502 7.36 -27.83 17.34
C THR A 502 8.68 -28.30 17.94
N LEU A 503 9.73 -27.53 17.72
CA LEU A 503 11.08 -27.78 18.22
C LEU A 503 11.44 -26.81 19.35
N ASP A 504 12.07 -27.32 20.40
CA ASP A 504 12.72 -26.48 21.42
C ASP A 504 14.01 -25.89 20.83
N LEU A 505 13.99 -24.60 20.53
CA LEU A 505 15.10 -23.90 19.87
C LEU A 505 16.37 -23.81 20.74
N LEU A 506 16.28 -24.08 22.05
CA LEU A 506 17.46 -24.17 22.91
C LEU A 506 18.19 -25.51 22.72
N GLN A 507 17.45 -26.59 22.42
CA GLN A 507 18.02 -27.93 22.20
C GLN A 507 18.33 -28.19 20.73
N HIS A 508 17.56 -27.58 19.83
CA HIS A 508 17.65 -27.76 18.39
C HIS A 508 17.89 -26.43 17.64
N PRO A 509 18.90 -25.63 18.01
CA PRO A 509 19.19 -24.38 17.31
C PRO A 509 19.50 -24.67 15.82
N GLY A 510 18.90 -23.88 14.92
CA GLY A 510 19.11 -23.97 13.48
C GLY A 510 18.45 -25.16 12.75
N ILE A 511 17.89 -26.13 13.48
CA ILE A 511 17.20 -27.29 12.87
C ILE A 511 15.97 -26.90 12.05
N PRO A 512 15.11 -25.95 12.46
CA PRO A 512 14.00 -25.51 11.62
C PRO A 512 14.48 -24.99 10.26
N SER A 513 15.51 -24.14 10.23
CA SER A 513 16.12 -23.64 8.99
C SER A 513 16.63 -24.77 8.10
N LEU A 514 17.28 -25.78 8.70
CA LEU A 514 17.76 -26.95 7.98
C LEU A 514 16.60 -27.74 7.36
N ALA A 515 15.53 -28.03 8.13
CA ALA A 515 14.33 -28.68 7.62
C ALA A 515 13.71 -27.90 6.46
N SER A 516 13.58 -26.58 6.63
CA SER A 516 13.12 -25.63 5.61
C SER A 516 13.87 -25.78 4.30
N GLN A 517 15.20 -25.77 4.40
CA GLN A 517 16.08 -25.83 3.25
C GLN A 517 15.92 -27.14 2.52
N LEU A 518 15.83 -28.27 3.24
CA LEU A 518 15.62 -29.57 2.63
C LEU A 518 14.25 -29.67 1.93
N TRP A 519 13.18 -29.16 2.55
CA TRP A 519 11.85 -29.14 1.93
C TRP A 519 11.82 -28.26 0.68
N LEU A 520 12.43 -27.08 0.72
CA LEU A 520 12.53 -26.17 -0.42
C LEU A 520 13.37 -26.77 -1.54
N THR A 521 14.51 -27.35 -1.21
CA THR A 521 15.38 -28.01 -2.18
C THR A 521 14.65 -29.17 -2.86
N ALA A 522 13.92 -29.99 -2.09
CA ALA A 522 13.08 -31.05 -2.65
C ALA A 522 11.98 -30.48 -3.55
N LEU A 523 11.33 -29.38 -3.16
CA LEU A 523 10.31 -28.71 -3.97
C LEU A 523 10.90 -28.23 -5.31
N MET A 524 12.12 -27.70 -5.32
CA MET A 524 12.74 -27.17 -6.53
C MET A 524 13.12 -28.23 -7.56
N THR A 525 13.21 -29.51 -7.17
CA THR A 525 13.50 -30.61 -8.13
C THR A 525 12.44 -30.71 -9.22
N ASN A 526 11.17 -30.45 -8.87
CA ASN A 526 10.09 -30.30 -9.83
C ASN A 526 8.93 -29.47 -9.22
N TYR A 527 9.11 -28.15 -9.18
CA TYR A 527 8.18 -27.22 -8.50
C TYR A 527 6.73 -27.35 -8.98
N TYR A 528 6.52 -27.45 -10.29
CA TYR A 528 5.17 -27.48 -10.85
C TYR A 528 4.51 -28.85 -10.79
N ASP A 529 5.22 -29.94 -10.46
CA ASP A 529 4.63 -31.28 -10.38
C ASP A 529 3.79 -31.48 -9.10
N PRO A 530 2.48 -31.75 -9.22
CA PRO A 530 1.63 -32.05 -8.05
C PRO A 530 2.11 -33.27 -7.26
N HIS A 531 2.74 -34.26 -7.90
CA HIS A 531 3.24 -35.45 -7.20
C HIS A 531 4.43 -35.12 -6.30
N THR A 532 5.40 -34.35 -6.79
CA THR A 532 6.51 -33.80 -5.97
C THR A 532 5.99 -33.09 -4.73
N ARG A 533 5.05 -32.15 -4.89
CA ARG A 533 4.51 -31.36 -3.76
C ARG A 533 3.81 -32.24 -2.73
N LYS A 534 2.98 -33.17 -3.19
CA LYS A 534 2.28 -34.14 -2.32
C LYS A 534 3.27 -35.04 -1.56
N ALA A 535 4.29 -35.56 -2.25
CA ALA A 535 5.27 -36.47 -1.66
C ALA A 535 6.13 -35.78 -0.58
N ILE A 536 6.47 -34.50 -0.76
CA ILE A 536 7.15 -33.71 0.30
C ILE A 536 6.24 -33.56 1.52
N CYS A 537 4.96 -33.22 1.32
CA CYS A 537 4.00 -33.14 2.42
C CYS A 537 3.85 -34.47 3.16
N ASP A 538 3.81 -35.60 2.44
CA ASP A 538 3.74 -36.93 3.04
C ASP A 538 5.02 -37.25 3.85
N ALA A 539 6.21 -37.05 3.26
CA ALA A 539 7.51 -37.30 3.92
C ALA A 539 7.70 -36.44 5.18
N ALA A 540 7.38 -35.15 5.09
CA ALA A 540 7.47 -34.21 6.20
C ALA A 540 6.27 -34.28 7.18
N SER A 541 5.32 -35.19 6.95
CA SER A 541 4.14 -35.44 7.80
C SER A 541 3.23 -34.22 8.00
N PHE A 542 2.98 -33.46 6.93
CA PHE A 542 2.01 -32.37 6.95
C PHE A 542 0.59 -32.92 7.18
N PRO A 543 -0.27 -32.25 7.96
CA PRO A 543 -1.64 -32.70 8.20
C PRO A 543 -2.44 -32.85 6.90
N GLN A 544 -3.31 -33.85 6.84
CA GLN A 544 -4.23 -34.05 5.71
C GLN A 544 -5.16 -32.84 5.55
N VAL A 545 -5.64 -32.59 4.32
CA VAL A 545 -6.39 -31.37 3.95
C VAL A 545 -7.66 -31.12 4.78
N ASP A 546 -8.26 -32.17 5.34
CA ASP A 546 -9.49 -32.14 6.14
C ASP A 546 -9.23 -32.13 7.66
N GLN A 547 -7.97 -32.22 8.08
CA GLN A 547 -7.56 -32.23 9.48
C GLN A 547 -7.17 -30.83 9.96
N PRO A 548 -7.19 -30.57 11.28
CA PRO A 548 -6.56 -29.38 11.84
C PRO A 548 -5.10 -29.25 11.36
N GLY A 549 -4.80 -28.13 10.70
CA GLY A 549 -3.48 -27.88 10.09
C GLY A 549 -3.39 -28.26 8.62
N GLY A 550 -4.47 -28.77 8.00
CA GLY A 550 -4.53 -29.03 6.56
C GLY A 550 -4.22 -27.80 5.70
N GLY A 551 -4.33 -26.58 6.24
CA GLY A 551 -3.88 -25.34 5.60
C GLY A 551 -2.40 -25.37 5.19
N TYR A 552 -1.51 -25.95 6.00
CA TYR A 552 -0.09 -26.10 5.62
C TYR A 552 0.08 -26.93 4.36
N ARG A 553 -0.65 -28.05 4.27
CA ARG A 553 -0.64 -28.92 3.09
C ARG A 553 -1.20 -28.21 1.86
N LYS A 554 -2.33 -27.52 1.99
CA LYS A 554 -2.95 -26.79 0.86
C LYS A 554 -2.07 -25.68 0.31
N LEU A 555 -1.36 -24.93 1.16
CA LEU A 555 -0.40 -23.92 0.70
C LEU A 555 0.67 -24.55 -0.21
N VAL A 556 1.16 -25.73 0.13
CA VAL A 556 2.17 -26.44 -0.68
C VAL A 556 1.52 -27.05 -1.92
N GLU A 557 0.50 -27.89 -1.78
CA GLU A 557 -0.09 -28.64 -2.90
C GLU A 557 -0.75 -27.74 -3.95
N ASP A 558 -1.49 -26.71 -3.54
CA ASP A 558 -2.23 -25.83 -4.45
C ASP A 558 -1.39 -24.65 -4.92
N LEU A 559 -0.50 -24.11 -4.08
CA LEU A 559 0.20 -22.84 -4.34
C LEU A 559 1.73 -22.99 -4.45
N GLY A 560 2.30 -24.16 -4.15
CA GLY A 560 3.75 -24.34 -4.10
C GLY A 560 4.43 -23.42 -3.09
N LEU A 561 3.76 -23.17 -1.96
CA LEU A 561 4.19 -22.21 -0.93
C LEU A 561 4.29 -22.91 0.43
N PHE A 562 5.47 -22.90 1.05
CA PHE A 562 5.60 -23.36 2.44
C PHE A 562 5.22 -22.26 3.42
N LEU A 563 4.58 -22.63 4.53
CA LEU A 563 4.48 -21.80 5.71
C LEU A 563 5.35 -22.40 6.81
N PHE A 564 6.40 -21.68 7.18
CA PHE A 564 7.35 -22.10 8.19
C PHE A 564 6.99 -21.52 9.55
N ASP A 565 6.38 -22.36 10.40
CA ASP A 565 5.85 -22.01 11.71
C ASP A 565 6.15 -23.10 12.75
N ASN A 566 6.86 -22.73 13.83
CA ASN A 566 7.31 -23.64 14.89
C ASN A 566 6.23 -23.79 15.95
N TYR A 567 5.30 -22.82 16.02
CA TYR A 567 4.18 -22.88 16.94
C TYR A 567 3.09 -23.85 16.47
N GLN A 568 3.12 -24.25 15.18
CA GLN A 568 2.10 -25.07 14.54
C GLN A 568 0.71 -24.52 14.83
N THR A 569 0.32 -23.47 14.10
CA THR A 569 -0.96 -22.80 14.23
C THR A 569 -1.94 -23.21 13.11
N PRO A 570 -2.67 -24.34 13.25
CA PRO A 570 -3.64 -24.84 12.26
C PRO A 570 -4.53 -23.79 11.61
N ARG A 571 -5.10 -22.92 12.45
CA ARG A 571 -6.04 -21.87 12.03
C ARG A 571 -5.34 -20.76 11.28
N GLY A 572 -4.12 -20.40 11.68
CA GLY A 572 -3.28 -19.44 11.00
C GLY A 572 -2.97 -19.87 9.58
N ALA A 573 -2.49 -21.10 9.41
CA ALA A 573 -2.22 -21.68 8.09
C ALA A 573 -3.47 -21.71 7.20
N GLU A 574 -4.63 -22.07 7.77
CA GLU A 574 -5.90 -22.05 7.04
C GLU A 574 -6.27 -20.63 6.60
N ALA A 575 -6.21 -19.66 7.50
CA ALA A 575 -6.59 -18.29 7.21
C ALA A 575 -5.67 -17.67 6.14
N ILE A 576 -4.35 -17.95 6.20
CA ILE A 576 -3.39 -17.53 5.16
C ILE A 576 -3.78 -18.10 3.80
N TYR A 577 -3.99 -19.42 3.72
CA TYR A 577 -4.41 -20.09 2.49
C TYR A 577 -5.69 -19.46 1.91
N GLN A 578 -6.71 -19.24 2.73
CA GLN A 578 -7.99 -18.67 2.29
C GLN A 578 -7.83 -17.26 1.71
N ASN A 579 -6.94 -16.45 2.27
CA ASN A 579 -6.73 -15.05 1.87
C ASN A 579 -5.90 -14.93 0.58
N ILE A 580 -4.91 -15.81 0.37
CA ILE A 580 -3.95 -15.65 -0.73
C ILE A 580 -4.23 -16.55 -1.93
N ARG A 581 -5.02 -17.63 -1.80
CA ARG A 581 -5.25 -18.62 -2.87
C ARG A 581 -5.84 -18.04 -4.16
N ASN A 582 -6.51 -16.90 -4.08
CA ASN A 582 -7.12 -16.25 -5.23
C ASN A 582 -6.24 -15.15 -5.84
N ILE A 583 -5.07 -14.89 -5.25
CA ILE A 583 -4.09 -13.98 -5.82
C ILE A 583 -3.36 -14.76 -6.94
N PRO A 584 -3.12 -14.15 -8.11
CA PRO A 584 -2.37 -14.84 -9.16
C PRO A 584 -0.93 -15.15 -8.72
N ARG A 585 -0.51 -16.42 -8.72
CA ARG A 585 0.83 -16.82 -8.24
C ARG A 585 1.98 -16.09 -8.94
N ASN A 586 1.80 -15.71 -10.20
CA ASN A 586 2.82 -14.99 -10.98
C ASN A 586 3.18 -13.62 -10.39
N VAL A 587 2.28 -12.97 -9.65
CA VAL A 587 2.58 -11.67 -9.03
C VAL A 587 3.27 -11.81 -7.67
N TYR A 588 3.40 -13.02 -7.14
CA TYR A 588 4.10 -13.27 -5.89
C TYR A 588 4.87 -14.60 -5.87
N PRO A 589 5.83 -14.84 -6.79
CA PRO A 589 6.40 -16.16 -7.05
C PRO A 589 7.18 -16.81 -5.89
N GLY A 590 7.30 -16.19 -4.71
CA GLY A 590 7.91 -16.76 -3.52
C GLY A 590 7.43 -18.18 -3.20
N THR A 591 8.35 -19.00 -2.69
CA THR A 591 8.17 -20.43 -2.40
C THR A 591 7.99 -20.70 -0.90
N GLY A 592 8.12 -19.69 -0.04
CA GLY A 592 7.76 -19.83 1.36
C GLY A 592 7.60 -18.53 2.13
N LEU A 593 6.90 -18.64 3.26
CA LEU A 593 6.64 -17.60 4.25
C LEU A 593 7.27 -18.03 5.57
N THR A 594 8.06 -17.19 6.21
CA THR A 594 8.68 -17.48 7.51
C THR A 594 8.09 -16.62 8.63
N MET A 595 7.92 -17.22 9.81
CA MET A 595 7.58 -16.47 11.03
C MET A 595 8.87 -16.18 11.81
N ASN A 596 9.08 -14.93 12.26
CA ASN A 596 10.36 -14.36 12.71
C ASN A 596 11.22 -15.24 13.67
N ASP A 597 10.60 -15.93 14.62
CA ASP A 597 11.31 -16.72 15.64
C ASP A 597 11.64 -18.15 15.19
N TRP A 598 11.30 -18.50 13.94
CA TRP A 598 11.37 -19.86 13.42
C TRP A 598 12.79 -20.33 13.11
N LEU A 599 13.61 -19.51 12.44
CA LEU A 599 14.96 -19.88 12.00
C LEU A 599 16.00 -19.92 13.15
N GLY A 600 15.59 -19.56 14.37
CA GLY A 600 16.48 -19.38 15.53
C GLY A 600 17.25 -18.05 15.48
N GLY A 601 18.46 -18.01 16.07
CA GLY A 601 19.34 -16.84 15.97
C GLY A 601 19.79 -16.58 14.52
N ARG A 602 20.29 -15.36 14.23
CA ARG A 602 20.64 -14.84 12.88
C ARG A 602 21.68 -15.64 12.06
N THR A 603 22.06 -16.84 12.49
CA THR A 603 23.19 -17.59 11.98
C THR A 603 22.83 -18.77 11.08
N TYR A 604 21.54 -19.07 10.83
CA TYR A 604 21.10 -20.17 9.97
C TYR A 604 20.20 -19.64 8.84
N LEU A 605 20.79 -19.45 7.66
CA LEU A 605 20.13 -18.91 6.46
C LEU A 605 19.45 -20.02 5.66
N VAL A 606 18.32 -19.69 5.02
CA VAL A 606 17.62 -20.56 4.06
C VAL A 606 17.71 -19.91 2.68
N ARG A 607 18.27 -20.64 1.73
CA ARG A 607 18.37 -20.28 0.32
C ARG A 607 17.06 -20.60 -0.40
N GLY A 608 16.45 -19.58 -0.97
CA GLY A 608 15.21 -19.67 -1.75
C GLY A 608 14.50 -18.33 -1.84
N SER A 609 13.41 -18.27 -2.59
CA SER A 609 12.56 -17.07 -2.66
C SER A 609 11.58 -17.07 -1.49
N LEU A 610 11.98 -16.49 -0.35
CA LEU A 610 11.18 -16.50 0.87
C LEU A 610 10.72 -15.10 1.26
N LYS A 611 9.54 -15.02 1.87
CA LYS A 611 9.06 -13.83 2.58
C LYS A 611 9.30 -13.95 4.08
N ASN A 612 10.11 -13.01 4.56
CA ASN A 612 10.74 -12.81 5.87
C ASN A 612 11.98 -13.66 6.22
N ASN A 613 12.87 -12.96 6.93
CA ASN A 613 14.17 -13.17 7.52
C ASN A 613 15.15 -13.93 6.64
N TYR A 614 15.97 -13.12 5.97
CA TYR A 614 17.22 -13.49 5.33
C TYR A 614 17.10 -14.11 3.94
N ASN A 615 16.75 -13.27 2.98
CA ASN A 615 17.08 -13.57 1.59
C ASN A 615 18.48 -13.00 1.30
N GLY A 616 19.47 -13.87 1.11
CA GLY A 616 20.73 -13.58 0.40
C GLY A 616 21.71 -12.57 1.01
N TYR A 617 22.88 -13.07 1.41
CA TYR A 617 24.09 -12.38 1.91
C TYR A 617 24.05 -11.74 3.31
N PRO A 618 25.13 -11.85 4.11
CA PRO A 618 25.14 -11.49 5.54
C PRO A 618 25.03 -9.99 5.88
N ASP A 619 24.97 -9.09 4.89
CA ASP A 619 25.43 -7.70 5.10
C ASP A 619 24.35 -6.60 5.07
N GLN A 620 23.05 -6.89 4.94
CA GLN A 620 22.01 -5.83 4.82
C GLN A 620 21.00 -5.77 5.99
N GLY A 621 21.37 -6.30 7.16
CA GLY A 621 21.29 -5.57 8.43
C GLY A 621 19.95 -5.18 9.09
N TYR A 622 18.77 -5.24 8.48
CA TYR A 622 17.50 -4.96 9.17
C TYR A 622 16.40 -5.98 8.80
N PRO A 623 15.80 -6.69 9.78
CA PRO A 623 14.57 -7.41 9.52
C PRO A 623 13.49 -6.38 9.21
N GLU A 624 12.91 -6.44 8.01
CA GLU A 624 11.74 -5.64 7.63
C GLU A 624 10.47 -6.07 8.41
N PHE A 625 10.56 -7.14 9.21
CA PHE A 625 9.43 -7.78 9.87
C PHE A 625 9.54 -7.93 11.39
N SER A 626 8.43 -7.62 12.07
CA SER A 626 8.11 -7.98 13.45
C SER A 626 7.06 -9.11 13.54
N PHE A 627 7.04 -10.09 12.61
CA PHE A 627 6.14 -11.26 12.76
C PHE A 627 6.31 -11.98 14.11
N GLY A 628 7.44 -11.83 14.79
CA GLY A 628 7.74 -12.53 16.05
C GLY A 628 6.95 -12.06 17.26
N TYR A 629 6.58 -10.79 17.34
CA TYR A 629 5.80 -10.28 18.48
C TYR A 629 4.30 -10.19 18.17
N ASP A 630 3.92 -9.80 16.95
CA ASP A 630 2.52 -9.57 16.60
C ASP A 630 1.78 -10.86 16.18
N ALA A 631 2.43 -11.84 15.53
CA ALA A 631 1.73 -13.06 15.11
C ALA A 631 1.34 -13.97 16.29
N ARG A 632 2.03 -13.86 17.44
CA ARG A 632 1.80 -14.69 18.63
C ARG A 632 0.40 -14.50 19.25
N ALA A 633 -0.18 -13.31 19.14
CA ALA A 633 -1.53 -13.03 19.64
C ALA A 633 -2.62 -13.38 18.61
N VAL A 634 -2.28 -13.36 17.33
CA VAL A 634 -3.25 -13.33 16.23
C VAL A 634 -3.64 -14.73 15.71
N LEU A 635 -2.77 -15.74 15.84
CA LEU A 635 -3.01 -17.07 15.26
C LEU A 635 -3.97 -17.98 16.07
N GLY A 636 -4.70 -17.41 17.04
CA GLY A 636 -5.70 -18.12 17.85
C GLY A 636 -6.99 -17.33 18.16
N VAL A 637 -7.05 -16.02 17.86
CA VAL A 637 -8.16 -15.13 18.28
C VAL A 637 -8.76 -14.41 17.07
N ARG A 638 -10.02 -14.72 16.74
CA ARG A 638 -10.79 -14.15 15.59
C ARG A 638 -10.69 -12.63 15.44
N ALA A 639 -10.64 -11.90 16.56
CA ALA A 639 -10.72 -10.44 16.56
C ALA A 639 -9.46 -9.75 16.01
N GLU A 640 -8.31 -10.43 16.01
CA GLU A 640 -7.03 -9.83 15.65
C GLU A 640 -6.52 -10.29 14.26
N GLU A 641 -7.15 -11.32 13.67
CA GLU A 641 -6.79 -11.91 12.37
C GLU A 641 -6.74 -10.88 11.23
N ASN A 642 -7.64 -9.89 11.23
CA ASN A 642 -7.73 -8.89 10.16
C ASN A 642 -6.49 -7.99 10.07
N GLN A 643 -5.87 -7.66 11.22
CA GLN A 643 -4.65 -6.85 11.24
C GLN A 643 -3.48 -7.65 10.66
N PHE A 644 -3.35 -8.91 11.07
CA PHE A 644 -2.33 -9.81 10.54
C PHE A 644 -2.48 -10.09 9.05
N MET A 645 -3.72 -10.27 8.56
CA MET A 645 -3.95 -10.44 7.12
C MET A 645 -3.56 -9.20 6.34
N THR A 646 -3.81 -8.00 6.85
CA THR A 646 -3.35 -6.76 6.20
C THR A 646 -1.84 -6.77 6.01
N VAL A 647 -1.08 -7.15 7.05
CA VAL A 647 0.37 -7.30 6.98
C VAL A 647 0.75 -8.37 5.96
N ILE A 648 0.16 -9.57 5.98
CA ILE A 648 0.53 -10.62 5.00
C ILE A 648 0.36 -10.16 3.55
N HIS A 649 -0.72 -9.45 3.22
CA HIS A 649 -0.89 -8.94 1.86
C HIS A 649 0.18 -7.91 1.49
N HIS A 650 0.58 -7.03 2.41
CA HIS A 650 1.71 -6.12 2.18
C HIS A 650 2.96 -6.89 1.75
N GLU A 651 3.27 -7.92 2.52
CA GLU A 651 4.55 -8.60 2.46
C GLU A 651 4.69 -9.51 1.25
N ILE A 652 3.58 -10.16 0.89
CA ILE A 652 3.50 -10.92 -0.35
C ILE A 652 3.58 -9.96 -1.55
N MET A 653 2.99 -8.78 -1.47
CA MET A 653 3.04 -7.79 -2.55
C MET A 653 4.42 -7.16 -2.75
N HIS A 654 5.37 -7.35 -1.82
CA HIS A 654 6.77 -7.05 -2.15
C HIS A 654 7.29 -7.89 -3.31
N ASP A 655 6.84 -9.13 -3.53
CA ASP A 655 7.26 -9.92 -4.71
C ASP A 655 6.73 -9.38 -6.04
N MET A 656 5.76 -8.46 -6.00
CA MET A 656 5.17 -7.93 -7.20
C MET A 656 6.17 -7.07 -7.98
N ASP A 657 7.21 -6.55 -7.32
CA ASP A 657 8.30 -5.84 -7.96
C ASP A 657 9.06 -6.73 -8.97
N ALA A 658 9.29 -7.99 -8.64
CA ALA A 658 9.98 -8.95 -9.47
C ALA A 658 9.14 -9.30 -10.70
N TYR A 659 7.82 -9.38 -10.56
CA TYR A 659 6.91 -9.56 -11.70
C TYR A 659 6.88 -8.30 -12.59
N VAL A 660 6.71 -7.12 -11.99
CA VAL A 660 6.67 -5.85 -12.72
C VAL A 660 7.99 -5.57 -13.45
N SER A 661 9.12 -5.87 -12.82
CA SER A 661 10.46 -5.62 -13.38
C SER A 661 10.80 -6.48 -14.58
N ARG A 662 10.14 -7.64 -14.75
CA ARG A 662 10.29 -8.49 -15.95
C ARG A 662 9.55 -7.95 -17.17
N SER A 663 8.65 -6.98 -17.00
CA SER A 663 7.93 -6.34 -18.10
C SER A 663 8.45 -4.91 -18.28
N PRO A 664 9.15 -4.61 -19.40
CA PRO A 664 9.65 -3.26 -19.67
C PRO A 664 8.54 -2.19 -19.62
N ASP A 665 7.32 -2.51 -20.05
CA ASP A 665 6.20 -1.59 -19.97
C ASP A 665 5.73 -1.34 -18.53
N LEU A 666 5.49 -2.41 -17.75
CA LEU A 666 5.04 -2.27 -16.36
C LEU A 666 6.10 -1.57 -15.51
N TYR A 667 7.37 -1.95 -15.67
CA TYR A 667 8.50 -1.33 -14.97
C TYR A 667 8.60 0.17 -15.30
N ARG A 668 8.44 0.54 -16.57
CA ARG A 668 8.44 1.94 -17.00
C ARG A 668 7.26 2.72 -16.43
N ARG A 669 6.04 2.18 -16.50
CA ARG A 669 4.83 2.83 -15.98
C ARG A 669 4.92 3.04 -14.47
N TRP A 670 5.47 2.07 -13.75
CA TRP A 670 5.70 2.17 -12.30
C TRP A 670 6.64 3.31 -11.94
N GLY A 671 7.81 3.39 -12.59
CA GLY A 671 8.76 4.50 -12.41
C GLY A 671 8.13 5.85 -12.75
N GLN A 672 7.41 5.95 -13.87
CA GLN A 672 6.78 7.21 -14.30
C GLN A 672 5.69 7.68 -13.36
N MET A 673 4.92 6.74 -12.79
CA MET A 673 3.91 7.03 -11.77
C MET A 673 4.56 7.64 -10.52
N LEU A 674 5.67 7.07 -10.04
CA LEU A 674 6.45 7.62 -8.92
C LEU A 674 7.01 9.01 -9.23
N VAL A 675 7.57 9.20 -10.42
CA VAL A 675 8.07 10.49 -10.90
C VAL A 675 6.95 11.54 -10.95
N ARG A 676 5.77 11.18 -11.45
CA ARG A 676 4.63 12.10 -11.51
C ARG A 676 4.12 12.45 -10.11
N ALA A 677 4.10 11.47 -9.20
CA ALA A 677 3.63 11.63 -7.83
C ALA A 677 4.50 12.58 -7.00
N ALA A 678 5.76 12.80 -7.40
CA ALA A 678 6.63 13.79 -6.78
C ALA A 678 6.17 15.24 -7.02
N GLY A 679 5.28 15.46 -7.99
CA GLY A 679 4.59 16.73 -8.17
C GLY A 679 5.21 17.67 -9.19
N ARG A 680 4.57 18.82 -9.34
CA ARG A 680 4.92 19.87 -10.29
C ARG A 680 4.86 21.24 -9.64
N SER A 681 5.66 22.16 -10.13
CA SER A 681 5.60 23.57 -9.74
C SER A 681 4.26 24.21 -10.17
N PRO A 682 3.91 25.40 -9.63
CA PRO A 682 2.66 26.08 -9.97
C PRO A 682 2.46 26.39 -11.46
N ASN A 683 3.54 26.49 -12.24
CA ASN A 683 3.52 26.67 -13.70
C ASN A 683 3.53 25.33 -14.49
N GLY A 684 3.40 24.19 -13.82
CA GLY A 684 3.27 22.87 -14.42
C GLY A 684 4.59 22.15 -14.73
N THR A 685 5.74 22.71 -14.35
CA THR A 685 7.05 22.05 -14.52
C THR A 685 7.22 20.90 -13.53
N SER A 686 7.59 19.71 -13.99
CA SER A 686 7.78 18.56 -13.09
C SER A 686 8.97 18.76 -12.16
N PHE A 687 8.83 18.41 -10.88
CA PHE A 687 9.93 18.60 -9.93
C PHE A 687 11.07 17.63 -10.17
N ILE A 688 10.81 16.38 -10.57
CA ILE A 688 11.85 15.41 -10.90
C ILE A 688 11.65 14.88 -12.32
N ILE A 689 12.75 14.44 -12.93
CA ILE A 689 12.78 14.01 -14.33
C ILE A 689 12.98 12.51 -14.41
N ALA A 690 12.09 11.85 -15.15
CA ALA A 690 12.23 10.45 -15.51
C ALA A 690 13.31 10.29 -16.61
N ASP A 691 14.08 9.21 -16.51
CA ASP A 691 14.81 8.69 -17.66
C ASP A 691 13.80 8.28 -18.76
N PRO A 692 13.96 8.73 -20.01
CA PRO A 692 12.97 8.47 -21.06
C PRO A 692 12.93 7.01 -21.51
N LYS A 693 13.99 6.22 -21.27
CA LYS A 693 14.02 4.78 -21.58
C LYS A 693 13.38 3.96 -20.46
N THR A 694 13.78 4.22 -19.22
CA THR A 694 13.37 3.38 -18.08
C THR A 694 12.12 3.88 -17.39
N GLY A 695 11.77 5.17 -17.51
CA GLY A 695 10.67 5.80 -16.79
C GLY A 695 10.98 6.19 -15.33
N TRP A 696 12.16 5.84 -14.82
CA TRP A 696 12.55 6.04 -13.42
C TRP A 696 13.21 7.39 -13.15
N PHE A 697 13.20 7.82 -11.90
CA PHE A 697 13.89 9.03 -11.46
C PHE A 697 15.36 9.02 -11.88
N SER A 698 15.75 9.97 -12.72
CA SER A 698 17.13 10.17 -13.15
C SER A 698 17.75 11.33 -12.38
N VAL A 699 18.69 11.01 -11.48
CA VAL A 699 19.48 12.02 -10.75
C VAL A 699 20.20 12.98 -11.70
N PRO A 700 20.93 12.55 -12.76
CA PRO A 700 21.64 13.49 -13.64
C PRO A 700 20.72 14.46 -14.38
N LEU A 701 19.64 13.95 -15.01
CA LEU A 701 18.66 14.79 -15.69
C LEU A 701 17.96 15.76 -14.72
N THR A 702 17.68 15.32 -13.49
CA THR A 702 17.04 16.17 -12.49
C THR A 702 18.01 17.23 -11.96
N GLN A 703 19.28 16.90 -11.76
CA GLN A 703 20.33 17.86 -11.40
C GLN A 703 20.47 18.96 -12.46
N GLU A 704 20.53 18.58 -13.74
CA GLU A 704 20.55 19.54 -14.85
C GLU A 704 19.28 20.40 -14.86
N HIS A 705 18.12 19.77 -14.70
CA HIS A 705 16.84 20.46 -14.63
C HIS A 705 16.79 21.48 -13.47
N TRP A 706 17.18 21.09 -12.27
CA TRP A 706 17.16 21.95 -11.07
C TRP A 706 18.14 23.10 -11.19
N LYS A 707 19.31 22.84 -11.80
CA LYS A 707 20.27 23.90 -12.12
C LYS A 707 19.67 24.93 -13.07
N ASN A 708 18.95 24.48 -14.09
CA ASN A 708 18.28 25.36 -15.05
C ASN A 708 17.07 26.11 -14.45
N GLN A 709 16.36 25.51 -13.49
CA GLN A 709 15.26 26.15 -12.77
C GLN A 709 15.74 27.05 -11.60
N GLY A 710 17.02 27.00 -11.24
CA GLY A 710 17.58 27.71 -10.10
C GLY A 710 17.20 27.10 -8.73
N TRP A 711 16.73 25.86 -8.69
CA TRP A 711 16.41 25.14 -7.45
C TRP A 711 17.65 24.53 -6.79
N TRP A 712 18.74 24.36 -7.54
CA TRP A 712 20.04 23.94 -7.03
C TRP A 712 21.16 24.71 -7.74
N ASN A 713 22.16 25.14 -6.98
CA ASN A 713 23.27 25.96 -7.51
C ASN A 713 24.36 25.14 -8.23
N GLY A 714 24.32 23.81 -8.14
CA GLY A 714 25.31 22.92 -8.73
C GLY A 714 26.59 22.74 -7.90
N THR A 715 26.69 23.38 -6.73
CA THR A 715 27.85 23.31 -5.83
C THR A 715 27.51 22.71 -4.46
N ASP A 716 26.29 22.90 -3.99
CA ASP A 716 25.83 22.36 -2.70
C ASP A 716 25.61 20.85 -2.80
N SER A 717 25.63 20.16 -1.65
CA SER A 717 25.35 18.72 -1.58
C SER A 717 23.97 18.40 -2.14
N TRP A 718 23.94 17.66 -3.26
CA TRP A 718 22.72 17.27 -3.96
C TRP A 718 21.66 16.66 -3.03
N TRP A 719 22.05 15.65 -2.24
CA TRP A 719 21.11 14.95 -1.35
C TRP A 719 20.60 15.81 -0.20
N SER A 720 21.41 16.77 0.27
CA SER A 720 20.97 17.72 1.28
C SER A 720 19.90 18.65 0.70
N THR A 721 20.15 19.24 -0.47
CA THR A 721 19.20 20.13 -1.15
C THR A 721 17.92 19.40 -1.54
N TYR A 722 18.03 18.16 -2.03
CA TYR A 722 16.89 17.31 -2.38
C TYR A 722 15.97 17.05 -1.16
N ASN A 723 16.55 16.66 -0.03
CA ASN A 723 15.78 16.40 1.19
C ASN A 723 15.12 17.68 1.74
N GLU A 724 15.82 18.81 1.69
CA GLU A 724 15.26 20.11 2.09
C GLU A 724 14.09 20.52 1.19
N PHE A 725 14.22 20.34 -0.14
CA PHE A 725 13.18 20.69 -1.10
C PHE A 725 11.83 20.01 -0.82
N PHE A 726 11.83 18.73 -0.43
CA PHE A 726 10.62 17.96 -0.11
C PHE A 726 10.18 18.05 1.36
N SER A 727 11.02 18.54 2.28
CA SER A 727 10.67 18.68 3.70
C SER A 727 10.19 20.08 4.05
N THR A 728 10.83 21.11 3.51
CA THR A 728 10.56 22.53 3.81
C THR A 728 10.36 23.39 2.57
N GLY A 729 10.85 22.97 1.39
CA GLY A 729 10.81 23.72 0.14
C GLY A 729 9.54 23.56 -0.71
N LEU A 730 9.67 23.82 -2.02
CA LEU A 730 8.55 23.82 -2.98
C LEU A 730 7.85 22.45 -3.13
N GLY A 731 8.58 21.36 -2.87
CA GLY A 731 8.05 19.99 -2.92
C GLY A 731 7.31 19.57 -1.65
N LYS A 732 7.38 20.35 -0.57
CA LYS A 732 6.81 20.00 0.75
C LYS A 732 5.34 19.61 0.67
N ASP A 733 4.56 20.42 -0.03
CA ASP A 733 3.12 20.20 -0.11
C ASP A 733 2.79 18.90 -0.82
N TRP A 734 3.62 18.49 -1.79
CA TRP A 734 3.46 17.28 -2.61
C TRP A 734 3.98 16.02 -1.94
N ASN A 735 4.88 16.16 -0.97
CA ASN A 735 5.52 15.03 -0.30
C ASN A 735 4.50 14.06 0.30
N LYS A 736 3.36 14.58 0.79
CA LYS A 736 2.24 13.79 1.34
C LYS A 736 1.06 13.58 0.37
N ARG A 737 1.16 14.03 -0.89
CA ARG A 737 0.06 13.97 -1.87
C ARG A 737 0.17 12.82 -2.85
N GLY A 738 1.40 12.39 -3.17
CA GLY A 738 1.64 11.41 -4.22
C GLY A 738 0.91 10.07 -4.04
N PHE A 739 0.79 9.61 -2.79
CA PHE A 739 0.34 8.26 -2.43
C PHE A 739 -0.75 8.28 -1.36
N MET A 740 -1.56 7.22 -1.28
CA MET A 740 -2.63 7.10 -0.28
C MET A 740 -2.08 7.00 1.16
N ARG A 741 -0.82 6.60 1.31
CA ARG A 741 -0.05 6.55 2.56
C ARG A 741 1.44 6.71 2.21
N GLY A 742 2.23 7.35 3.07
CA GLY A 742 3.69 7.48 2.91
C GLY A 742 4.15 8.79 2.25
N ASP A 743 5.44 9.08 2.35
CA ASP A 743 6.08 10.27 1.79
C ASP A 743 6.77 9.93 0.46
N ILE A 744 6.59 10.73 -0.59
CA ILE A 744 7.09 10.39 -1.94
C ILE A 744 8.61 10.21 -2.00
N ALA A 745 9.36 10.99 -1.20
CA ALA A 745 10.80 10.85 -1.12
C ALA A 745 11.22 9.47 -0.59
N TRP A 746 10.42 8.86 0.28
CA TRP A 746 10.66 7.51 0.78
C TRP A 746 10.37 6.45 -0.28
N PHE A 747 9.25 6.56 -1.02
CA PHE A 747 8.93 5.64 -2.11
C PHE A 747 9.92 5.71 -3.28
N LEU A 748 10.47 6.89 -3.60
CA LEU A 748 11.50 6.98 -4.63
C LEU A 748 12.80 6.26 -4.23
N ASN A 749 13.08 6.14 -2.93
CA ASN A 749 14.23 5.40 -2.41
C ASN A 749 13.91 3.91 -2.16
N ASN A 750 12.65 3.57 -1.90
CA ASN A 750 12.17 2.22 -1.62
C ASN A 750 10.91 1.94 -2.46
N PRO A 751 11.04 1.82 -3.80
CA PRO A 751 9.89 1.74 -4.67
C PRO A 751 9.01 0.54 -4.41
N GLN A 752 9.57 -0.60 -4.00
CA GLN A 752 8.84 -1.83 -3.66
C GLN A 752 7.71 -1.58 -2.64
N GLU A 753 7.89 -0.61 -1.75
CA GLU A 753 6.92 -0.20 -0.73
C GLU A 753 5.65 0.42 -1.34
N SER A 754 5.77 1.03 -2.52
CA SER A 754 4.62 1.62 -3.22
C SER A 754 3.64 0.56 -3.69
N LEU A 755 4.13 -0.63 -4.07
CA LEU A 755 3.31 -1.78 -4.45
C LEU A 755 2.79 -2.51 -3.22
N ALA A 756 3.65 -2.76 -2.23
CA ALA A 756 3.27 -3.42 -0.98
C ALA A 756 2.21 -2.63 -0.21
N THR A 757 2.33 -1.30 -0.15
CA THR A 757 1.35 -0.42 0.50
C THR A 757 -0.02 -0.51 -0.17
N GLN A 758 -0.06 -0.80 -1.46
CA GLN A 758 -1.32 -0.99 -2.17
C GLN A 758 -2.01 -2.31 -1.85
N GLY A 759 -1.25 -3.34 -1.48
CA GLY A 759 -1.80 -4.56 -0.92
C GLY A 759 -2.56 -4.32 0.39
N ASN A 760 -2.04 -3.50 1.29
CA ASN A 760 -2.74 -3.17 2.55
C ASN A 760 -4.18 -2.69 2.33
N GLN A 761 -4.42 -1.96 1.24
CA GLN A 761 -5.70 -1.32 0.98
C GLN A 761 -6.61 -2.19 0.10
N TYR A 762 -6.03 -2.86 -0.89
CA TYR A 762 -6.78 -3.67 -1.85
C TYR A 762 -7.59 -4.79 -1.19
N TRP A 763 -6.96 -5.53 -0.29
CA TRP A 763 -7.59 -6.68 0.37
C TRP A 763 -8.53 -6.28 1.51
N ASN A 764 -8.47 -5.03 1.95
CA ASN A 764 -9.44 -4.48 2.90
C ASN A 764 -10.71 -3.99 2.19
N SER A 765 -10.58 -3.21 1.10
CA SER A 765 -11.71 -2.80 0.25
C SER A 765 -11.23 -2.40 -1.15
N GLY A 766 -11.32 -3.33 -2.10
CA GLY A 766 -10.87 -3.12 -3.48
C GLY A 766 -11.67 -2.05 -4.21
N GLU A 767 -13.00 -2.04 -4.05
CA GLU A 767 -13.85 -1.01 -4.66
C GLU A 767 -13.75 0.31 -3.89
N GLY A 768 -13.76 0.27 -2.55
CA GLY A 768 -13.64 1.46 -1.71
C GLY A 768 -12.33 2.22 -1.98
N ARG A 769 -11.22 1.51 -2.18
CA ARG A 769 -9.94 2.08 -2.60
C ARG A 769 -10.03 2.84 -3.92
N LEU A 770 -10.71 2.28 -4.93
CA LEU A 770 -10.93 2.95 -6.22
C LEU A 770 -11.72 4.25 -6.04
N GLN A 771 -12.77 4.24 -5.22
CA GLN A 771 -13.60 5.42 -4.94
C GLN A 771 -12.80 6.52 -4.24
N VAL A 772 -11.96 6.17 -3.26
CA VAL A 772 -11.08 7.12 -2.56
C VAL A 772 -10.06 7.74 -3.52
N ALA A 773 -9.46 6.94 -4.42
CA ALA A 773 -8.51 7.46 -5.40
C ALA A 773 -9.15 8.42 -6.40
N ILE A 774 -10.38 8.13 -6.84
CA ILE A 774 -11.17 9.04 -7.66
C ILE A 774 -11.47 10.34 -6.91
N HIS A 775 -11.91 10.26 -5.66
CA HIS A 775 -12.19 11.41 -4.81
C HIS A 775 -10.95 12.32 -4.65
N ARG A 776 -9.79 11.73 -4.35
CA ARG A 776 -8.50 12.44 -4.27
C ARG A 776 -8.12 13.09 -5.61
N SER A 777 -8.39 12.45 -6.74
CA SER A 777 -8.17 13.06 -8.07
C SER A 777 -8.94 14.37 -8.24
N TYR A 778 -10.17 14.48 -7.73
CA TYR A 778 -10.95 15.73 -7.79
C TYR A 778 -10.39 16.84 -6.89
N GLN A 779 -9.60 16.48 -5.88
CA GLN A 779 -8.90 17.42 -5.01
C GLN A 779 -7.52 17.84 -5.57
N GLY A 780 -7.17 17.41 -6.79
CA GLY A 780 -5.89 17.72 -7.42
C GLY A 780 -4.78 16.70 -7.16
N TYR A 781 -5.12 15.52 -6.62
CA TYR A 781 -4.19 14.41 -6.37
C TYR A 781 -4.34 13.35 -7.49
N ASP A 782 -4.02 13.73 -8.71
CA ASP A 782 -4.31 12.98 -9.94
C ASP A 782 -3.48 11.69 -10.13
N THR A 783 -2.41 11.50 -9.35
CA THR A 783 -1.57 10.30 -9.44
C THR A 783 -2.15 9.09 -8.72
N ASN A 784 -2.95 9.29 -7.68
CA ASN A 784 -3.51 8.18 -6.90
C ASN A 784 -4.41 7.27 -7.72
N ILE A 785 -5.19 7.82 -8.67
CA ILE A 785 -6.03 7.01 -9.54
C ILE A 785 -5.20 6.21 -10.55
N THR A 786 -4.13 6.80 -11.08
CA THR A 786 -3.17 6.07 -11.95
C THR A 786 -2.58 4.87 -11.20
N GLU A 787 -2.25 5.07 -9.93
CA GLU A 787 -1.70 4.04 -9.05
C GLU A 787 -2.67 2.89 -8.78
N VAL A 788 -3.93 3.20 -8.48
CA VAL A 788 -4.97 2.17 -8.30
C VAL A 788 -5.18 1.37 -9.58
N LEU A 789 -5.30 2.04 -10.73
CA LEU A 789 -5.49 1.35 -12.01
C LEU A 789 -4.26 0.54 -12.41
N PHE A 790 -3.04 1.03 -12.16
CA PHE A 790 -1.81 0.27 -12.40
C PHE A 790 -1.79 -1.01 -11.56
N PHE A 791 -2.11 -0.92 -10.27
CA PHE A 791 -2.16 -2.08 -9.39
C PHE A 791 -3.20 -3.12 -9.84
N MET A 792 -4.39 -2.66 -10.23
CA MET A 792 -5.43 -3.53 -10.81
C MET A 792 -4.96 -4.15 -12.13
N ASP A 793 -4.22 -3.41 -12.95
CA ASP A 793 -3.69 -3.92 -14.21
C ASP A 793 -2.73 -5.10 -13.98
N VAL A 794 -1.80 -4.95 -13.03
CA VAL A 794 -0.87 -6.01 -12.64
C VAL A 794 -1.62 -7.26 -12.14
N LEU A 795 -2.55 -7.10 -11.21
CA LEU A 795 -3.34 -8.22 -10.67
C LEU A 795 -4.27 -8.88 -11.69
N SER A 796 -4.74 -8.13 -12.69
CA SER A 796 -5.57 -8.69 -13.76
C SER A 796 -4.78 -9.54 -14.75
N LEU A 797 -3.43 -9.49 -14.74
CA LEU A 797 -2.57 -10.20 -15.69
C LEU A 797 -2.92 -9.89 -17.17
N GLY A 798 -3.42 -8.68 -17.42
CA GLY A 798 -3.89 -8.20 -18.73
C GLY A 798 -5.30 -8.65 -19.11
N MET A 799 -6.04 -9.33 -18.22
CA MET A 799 -7.43 -9.70 -18.45
C MET A 799 -8.36 -8.47 -18.36
N ASN A 800 -9.57 -8.63 -18.89
CA ASN A 800 -10.64 -7.63 -18.83
C ASN A 800 -11.59 -7.84 -17.63
N LYS A 801 -11.13 -8.60 -16.62
CA LYS A 801 -11.86 -8.89 -15.39
C LYS A 801 -10.85 -9.06 -14.25
N ILE A 802 -11.25 -8.65 -13.04
CA ILE A 802 -10.44 -8.74 -11.83
C ILE A 802 -11.34 -9.05 -10.61
N GLN A 803 -10.78 -9.72 -9.62
CA GLN A 803 -11.39 -9.94 -8.31
C GLN A 803 -11.18 -8.73 -7.40
N LEU A 804 -12.22 -8.11 -6.87
CA LEU A 804 -12.11 -7.12 -5.79
C LEU A 804 -12.49 -7.78 -4.45
N CYS A 805 -11.65 -7.59 -3.44
CA CYS A 805 -11.84 -8.13 -2.11
C CYS A 805 -12.46 -7.09 -1.17
N GLU A 806 -13.40 -7.52 -0.35
CA GLU A 806 -14.00 -6.73 0.72
C GLU A 806 -13.87 -7.48 2.05
N ASN A 807 -13.32 -6.80 3.06
CA ASN A 807 -13.20 -7.34 4.40
C ASN A 807 -14.55 -7.23 5.13
N ASN A 808 -15.09 -8.35 5.59
CA ASN A 808 -16.38 -8.41 6.31
C ASN A 808 -16.23 -8.36 7.84
N GLY A 809 -15.03 -8.07 8.34
CA GLY A 809 -14.71 -8.10 9.77
C GLY A 809 -14.30 -9.48 10.29
N THR A 810 -14.18 -10.48 9.43
CA THR A 810 -13.64 -11.81 9.73
C THR A 810 -12.51 -12.16 8.74
N SER A 811 -11.76 -13.24 9.02
CA SER A 811 -10.73 -13.77 8.11
C SER A 811 -11.26 -14.29 6.77
N ASP A 812 -12.59 -14.33 6.59
CA ASP A 812 -13.26 -14.71 5.35
C ASP A 812 -13.41 -13.49 4.43
N GLN A 813 -12.67 -13.45 3.32
CA GLN A 813 -12.80 -12.39 2.31
C GLN A 813 -14.08 -12.55 1.48
N VAL A 814 -14.79 -11.45 1.26
CA VAL A 814 -15.90 -11.39 0.30
C VAL A 814 -15.33 -10.95 -1.04
N ILE A 815 -15.50 -11.79 -2.07
CA ILE A 815 -15.00 -11.52 -3.42
C ILE A 815 -16.15 -11.00 -4.28
N SER A 816 -15.90 -9.89 -4.95
CA SER A 816 -16.72 -9.37 -6.04
C SER A 816 -15.88 -9.29 -7.31
N PHE A 817 -16.52 -9.11 -8.46
CA PHE A 817 -15.82 -9.02 -9.73
C PHE A 817 -16.03 -7.67 -10.38
N ALA A 818 -14.94 -7.09 -10.88
CA ALA A 818 -14.99 -5.90 -11.70
C ALA A 818 -14.61 -6.24 -13.15
N LYS A 819 -15.37 -5.71 -14.11
CA LYS A 819 -15.04 -5.75 -15.53
C LYS A 819 -14.20 -4.52 -15.88
N LEU A 820 -13.16 -4.74 -16.67
CA LEU A 820 -12.21 -3.71 -17.08
C LEU A 820 -12.38 -3.42 -18.57
N SER A 821 -12.48 -2.15 -18.94
CA SER A 821 -12.27 -1.71 -20.31
C SER A 821 -10.84 -1.20 -20.46
N ARG A 822 -10.28 -1.37 -21.66
CA ARG A 822 -8.91 -0.97 -21.98
C ARG A 822 -8.90 -0.13 -23.25
N ASN A 823 -8.03 0.86 -23.27
CA ASN A 823 -7.82 1.71 -24.44
C ASN A 823 -6.97 1.00 -25.52
N GLN A 824 -6.66 1.71 -26.60
CA GLN A 824 -5.87 1.20 -27.72
C GLN A 824 -4.41 0.80 -27.38
N TRP A 825 -3.88 1.26 -26.26
CA TRP A 825 -2.56 0.87 -25.75
C TRP A 825 -2.64 -0.29 -24.75
N GLY A 826 -3.85 -0.79 -24.47
CA GLY A 826 -4.09 -1.86 -23.52
C GLY A 826 -4.20 -1.41 -22.07
N TYR A 827 -4.20 -0.10 -21.77
CA TYR A 827 -4.32 0.40 -20.39
C TYR A 827 -5.78 0.51 -19.95
N ILE A 828 -6.05 0.26 -18.67
CA ILE A 828 -7.40 0.33 -18.10
C ILE A 828 -7.94 1.76 -18.22
N ASP A 829 -9.04 1.93 -18.96
CA ASP A 829 -9.74 3.21 -19.15
C ASP A 829 -11.16 3.19 -18.57
N GLY A 830 -11.58 2.07 -18.00
CA GLY A 830 -12.84 1.96 -17.29
C GLY A 830 -12.93 0.72 -16.40
N VAL A 831 -13.70 0.87 -15.32
CA VAL A 831 -13.97 -0.18 -14.35
C VAL A 831 -15.47 -0.24 -14.11
N SER A 832 -16.06 -1.42 -14.26
CA SER A 832 -17.48 -1.68 -14.01
C SER A 832 -17.62 -2.69 -12.87
N VAL A 833 -18.25 -2.30 -11.78
CA VAL A 833 -18.40 -3.13 -10.58
C VAL A 833 -19.67 -2.77 -9.83
N ASN A 834 -20.42 -3.78 -9.35
CA ASN A 834 -21.63 -3.60 -8.54
C ASN A 834 -22.65 -2.61 -9.16
N GLY A 835 -22.78 -2.62 -10.49
CA GLY A 835 -23.66 -1.73 -11.24
C GLY A 835 -23.12 -0.32 -11.47
N ARG A 836 -21.97 0.03 -10.91
CA ARG A 836 -21.30 1.32 -11.11
C ARG A 836 -20.32 1.24 -12.28
N GLU A 837 -20.26 2.32 -13.05
CA GLU A 837 -19.34 2.49 -14.17
C GLU A 837 -18.37 3.65 -13.90
N TYR A 838 -17.08 3.35 -13.87
CA TYR A 838 -16.01 4.33 -13.78
C TYR A 838 -15.31 4.44 -15.15
N ARG A 839 -15.03 5.66 -15.60
CA ARG A 839 -14.36 5.95 -16.88
C ARG A 839 -13.24 6.97 -16.71
N PHE A 840 -12.19 6.80 -17.49
CA PHE A 840 -10.95 7.57 -17.38
C PHE A 840 -10.41 7.90 -18.77
N THR A 841 -9.82 9.08 -18.93
CA THR A 841 -8.93 9.37 -20.05
C THR A 841 -7.52 8.97 -19.63
N VAL A 842 -6.92 8.04 -20.38
CA VAL A 842 -5.56 7.52 -20.12
C VAL A 842 -4.68 7.77 -21.33
N ASP A 843 -3.52 8.36 -21.12
CA ASP A 843 -2.57 8.70 -22.19
C ASP A 843 -1.71 7.51 -22.65
N SER A 844 -0.85 7.74 -23.66
CA SER A 844 0.05 6.70 -24.21
C SER A 844 1.11 6.23 -23.21
N GLN A 845 1.30 6.94 -22.11
CA GLN A 845 2.24 6.60 -21.04
C GLN A 845 1.56 5.81 -19.92
N GLY A 846 0.25 5.53 -20.03
CA GLY A 846 -0.51 4.79 -19.03
C GLY A 846 -0.92 5.63 -17.84
N GLN A 847 -0.92 6.96 -17.98
CA GLN A 847 -1.29 7.87 -16.90
C GLN A 847 -2.72 8.38 -17.07
N VAL A 848 -3.44 8.48 -15.96
CA VAL A 848 -4.77 9.11 -15.96
C VAL A 848 -4.61 10.62 -16.10
N THR A 849 -5.27 11.18 -17.10
CA THR A 849 -5.30 12.64 -17.35
C THR A 849 -6.64 13.25 -16.97
N GLN A 850 -7.70 12.45 -16.92
CA GLN A 850 -9.04 12.91 -16.53
C GLN A 850 -9.87 11.74 -15.98
N VAL A 851 -10.63 11.99 -14.90
CA VAL A 851 -11.72 11.11 -14.48
C VAL A 851 -13.00 11.61 -15.15
N LEU A 852 -13.68 10.73 -15.89
CA LEU A 852 -14.87 11.07 -16.70
C LEU A 852 -16.19 10.73 -16.00
N SER A 853 -16.16 9.93 -14.94
CA SER A 853 -17.35 9.54 -14.18
C SER A 853 -17.92 10.77 -13.45
N PRO A 854 -19.15 11.25 -13.77
CA PRO A 854 -19.75 12.29 -12.94
C PRO A 854 -19.92 11.69 -11.55
N LEU A 855 -19.41 12.31 -10.49
CA LEU A 855 -19.69 11.87 -9.11
C LEU A 855 -20.96 12.50 -8.54
N ALA A 856 -21.62 13.39 -9.29
CA ALA A 856 -22.70 14.22 -8.79
C ALA A 856 -24.06 13.60 -9.11
N PRO A 857 -25.00 13.54 -8.15
CA PRO A 857 -26.36 13.10 -8.42
C PRO A 857 -27.02 14.01 -9.47
N THR A 858 -27.96 13.47 -10.24
CA THR A 858 -28.71 14.27 -11.23
C THR A 858 -30.03 14.68 -10.63
N ILE A 859 -30.29 15.99 -10.54
CA ILE A 859 -31.60 16.51 -10.10
C ILE A 859 -32.61 16.22 -11.20
N THR A 860 -33.57 15.34 -10.92
CA THR A 860 -34.65 14.98 -11.84
C THR A 860 -35.87 15.87 -11.65
N ILE A 861 -36.09 16.37 -10.43
CA ILE A 861 -37.10 17.38 -10.10
C ILE A 861 -36.45 18.47 -9.27
N SER A 862 -36.42 19.70 -9.80
CA SER A 862 -35.93 20.87 -9.07
C SER A 862 -36.75 21.13 -7.82
N ALA A 863 -36.12 21.70 -6.79
CA ALA A 863 -36.80 22.01 -5.54
C ALA A 863 -38.03 22.86 -5.80
N PHE A 864 -39.16 22.47 -5.20
CA PHE A 864 -40.37 23.28 -5.17
C PHE A 864 -41.06 23.15 -3.81
N ALA A 865 -41.90 24.14 -3.50
CA ALA A 865 -42.73 24.16 -2.30
C ALA A 865 -44.22 24.15 -2.67
N SER A 866 -45.02 23.44 -1.88
CA SER A 866 -46.47 23.34 -2.06
C SER A 866 -47.19 23.48 -0.72
N PRO A 867 -47.90 24.60 -0.47
CA PRO A 867 -47.97 25.80 -1.31
C PRO A 867 -46.70 26.67 -1.20
N SER A 868 -46.29 27.33 -2.29
CA SER A 868 -45.19 28.31 -2.27
C SER A 868 -45.59 29.66 -1.67
N THR A 869 -46.90 29.90 -1.48
CA THR A 869 -47.44 30.99 -0.66
C THR A 869 -48.21 30.40 0.52
N VAL A 870 -47.73 30.67 1.74
CA VAL A 870 -48.17 30.00 2.96
C VAL A 870 -48.96 30.98 3.83
N THR A 871 -50.23 30.70 4.10
CA THR A 871 -51.08 31.48 5.04
C THR A 871 -51.29 30.77 6.38
N THR A 872 -50.69 29.58 6.53
CA THR A 872 -50.60 28.81 7.78
C THR A 872 -49.17 28.91 8.31
N THR A 873 -48.74 27.94 9.12
CA THR A 873 -47.38 27.88 9.67
C THR A 873 -46.46 26.92 8.90
N THR A 874 -46.95 26.17 7.91
CA THR A 874 -46.16 25.09 7.29
C THR A 874 -46.30 25.02 5.77
N THR A 875 -45.26 24.55 5.09
CA THR A 875 -45.31 24.13 3.68
C THR A 875 -44.59 22.80 3.49
N GLN A 876 -44.97 22.06 2.45
CA GLN A 876 -44.21 20.89 2.01
C GLN A 876 -43.17 21.31 0.98
N VAL A 877 -41.95 20.81 1.12
CA VAL A 877 -40.89 20.93 0.11
C VAL A 877 -40.56 19.57 -0.46
N HIS A 878 -40.29 19.56 -1.77
CA HIS A 878 -39.95 18.35 -2.50
C HIS A 878 -38.77 18.61 -3.44
N VAL A 879 -37.88 17.63 -3.54
CA VAL A 879 -36.82 17.53 -4.52
C VAL A 879 -36.70 16.06 -4.91
N ASP A 880 -36.33 15.80 -6.16
CA ASP A 880 -36.02 14.44 -6.60
C ASP A 880 -34.71 14.42 -7.36
N ALA A 881 -33.97 13.34 -7.17
CA ALA A 881 -32.70 13.14 -7.82
C ALA A 881 -32.42 11.65 -8.02
N THR A 882 -31.74 11.34 -9.09
CA THR A 882 -31.21 10.01 -9.34
C THR A 882 -29.74 9.93 -8.92
N PRO A 883 -29.33 8.84 -8.25
CA PRO A 883 -27.96 8.61 -7.89
C PRO A 883 -27.04 8.52 -9.09
N THR A 884 -25.77 8.75 -8.80
CA THR A 884 -24.71 8.65 -9.78
C THR A 884 -24.62 7.21 -10.28
N ASN A 885 -24.57 7.03 -11.61
CA ASN A 885 -24.32 5.73 -12.27
C ASN A 885 -25.33 4.61 -11.96
N GLY A 886 -26.58 4.92 -11.62
CA GLY A 886 -27.64 3.91 -11.47
C GLY A 886 -27.54 3.06 -10.20
N SER A 887 -26.83 3.53 -9.17
CA SER A 887 -26.82 2.89 -7.85
C SER A 887 -28.21 2.93 -7.18
N ASP A 888 -28.41 2.21 -6.08
CA ASP A 888 -29.72 2.19 -5.39
C ASP A 888 -30.16 3.62 -5.02
N PRO A 889 -31.36 4.08 -5.42
CA PRO A 889 -31.92 5.38 -5.05
C PRO A 889 -31.94 5.66 -3.54
N SER A 890 -31.93 4.63 -2.69
CA SER A 890 -31.81 4.76 -1.23
C SER A 890 -30.50 5.41 -0.77
N ASN A 891 -29.49 5.48 -1.65
CA ASN A 891 -28.20 6.09 -1.38
C ASN A 891 -28.19 7.61 -1.56
N ILE A 892 -29.25 8.22 -2.08
CA ILE A 892 -29.32 9.68 -2.12
C ILE A 892 -29.63 10.23 -0.73
N ILE A 893 -28.73 11.06 -0.25
CA ILE A 893 -28.91 11.88 0.93
C ILE A 893 -29.40 13.24 0.47
N TYR A 894 -30.58 13.61 0.95
CA TYR A 894 -31.14 14.93 0.81
C TYR A 894 -30.79 15.73 2.06
N GLN A 895 -30.61 17.03 1.92
CA GLN A 895 -30.47 17.93 3.06
C GLN A 895 -31.07 19.29 2.70
N TRP A 896 -32.15 19.67 3.37
CA TRP A 896 -32.78 20.97 3.23
C TRP A 896 -32.22 21.97 4.22
N SER A 897 -32.03 23.20 3.75
CA SER A 897 -31.67 24.35 4.58
C SER A 897 -32.35 25.62 4.07
N ALA A 898 -32.56 26.59 4.95
CA ALA A 898 -32.93 27.94 4.54
C ALA A 898 -31.65 28.74 4.30
N THR A 899 -31.42 29.14 3.05
CA THR A 899 -30.20 29.87 2.65
C THR A 899 -30.41 31.38 2.65
N GLU A 900 -31.66 31.84 2.52
CA GLU A 900 -32.04 33.22 2.75
C GLU A 900 -33.29 33.25 3.63
N ILE A 901 -33.25 34.05 4.69
CA ILE A 901 -34.35 34.25 5.62
C ILE A 901 -34.68 35.75 5.74
N PRO A 902 -35.93 36.11 6.05
CA PRO A 902 -36.29 37.51 6.33
C PRO A 902 -35.47 38.09 7.48
N ALA A 903 -35.10 39.37 7.38
CA ALA A 903 -34.32 40.03 8.42
C ALA A 903 -35.08 40.04 9.76
N GLY A 904 -34.46 39.47 10.81
CA GLY A 904 -35.05 39.39 12.15
C GLY A 904 -35.94 38.17 12.42
N ALA A 905 -36.30 37.39 11.38
CA ALA A 905 -37.04 36.15 11.51
C ALA A 905 -36.16 35.03 12.09
N THR A 906 -36.82 34.10 12.76
CA THR A 906 -36.24 32.84 13.23
C THR A 906 -36.03 31.87 12.06
N MET A 907 -35.04 30.98 12.22
CA MET A 907 -34.78 29.93 11.24
C MET A 907 -35.97 28.98 11.19
N PRO A 908 -36.51 28.67 9.99
CA PRO A 908 -37.62 27.73 9.88
C PRO A 908 -37.18 26.34 10.34
N ARG A 909 -38.11 25.65 11.01
CA ARG A 909 -37.91 24.31 11.55
C ARG A 909 -38.38 23.28 10.53
N PHE A 910 -37.78 22.11 10.55
CA PHE A 910 -38.24 20.98 9.73
C PHE A 910 -38.87 19.96 10.69
N MET A 911 -40.17 19.71 10.57
CA MET A 911 -40.96 19.03 11.61
C MET A 911 -40.60 17.56 11.82
N THR A 912 -40.73 17.11 13.07
CA THR A 912 -40.11 15.92 13.69
C THR A 912 -40.64 14.54 13.23
N ASN A 913 -41.30 14.44 12.09
CA ASN A 913 -41.57 13.15 11.43
C ASN A 913 -41.35 13.18 9.91
N GLY A 914 -40.57 14.15 9.42
CA GLY A 914 -40.16 14.26 8.01
C GLY A 914 -38.90 15.10 7.88
N SER A 915 -37.83 14.64 8.55
CA SER A 915 -36.44 15.09 8.56
C SER A 915 -36.04 16.16 7.53
N ASN A 916 -35.18 17.11 7.92
CA ASN A 916 -34.50 17.95 6.92
C ASN A 916 -33.57 17.14 6.01
N ALA A 917 -33.34 15.85 6.30
CA ALA A 917 -32.58 14.92 5.51
C ALA A 917 -33.43 13.97 4.65
N ALA A 918 -34.50 14.48 4.03
CA ALA A 918 -35.44 13.69 3.22
C ALA A 918 -35.81 14.39 1.91
N LYS A 919 -36.21 13.60 0.90
CA LYS A 919 -36.69 14.11 -0.40
C LYS A 919 -37.92 15.00 -0.24
N ASP A 920 -38.82 14.57 0.63
CA ASP A 920 -40.02 15.27 1.07
C ASP A 920 -39.78 15.75 2.49
N SER A 921 -39.97 17.03 2.75
CA SER A 921 -39.91 17.57 4.11
C SER A 921 -41.03 18.58 4.34
N ILE A 922 -41.39 18.75 5.61
CA ILE A 922 -42.33 19.78 6.03
C ILE A 922 -41.57 20.86 6.75
N VAL A 923 -41.62 22.05 6.19
CA VAL A 923 -41.00 23.25 6.76
C VAL A 923 -42.05 24.00 7.55
N GLU A 924 -41.79 24.19 8.83
CA GLU A 924 -42.54 24.99 9.77
C GLU A 924 -41.83 26.34 9.94
N PHE A 925 -42.59 27.41 9.77
CA PHE A 925 -42.15 28.77 9.95
C PHE A 925 -42.66 29.26 11.30
N ASP A 926 -41.96 30.23 11.87
CA ASP A 926 -42.35 30.91 13.11
C ASP A 926 -42.49 32.43 12.89
N ASP A 927 -42.24 32.91 11.67
CA ASP A 927 -42.32 34.32 11.28
C ASP A 927 -42.80 34.46 9.82
N PRO A 928 -43.49 35.56 9.48
CA PRO A 928 -43.84 35.89 8.10
C PRO A 928 -42.65 36.41 7.29
N GLY A 929 -42.72 36.28 5.97
CA GLY A 929 -41.73 36.82 5.03
C GLY A 929 -41.36 35.86 3.90
N THR A 930 -40.36 36.24 3.10
CA THR A 930 -39.88 35.43 1.98
C THR A 930 -38.63 34.66 2.37
N TYR A 931 -38.66 33.34 2.20
CA TYR A 931 -37.59 32.40 2.48
C TYR A 931 -37.09 31.77 1.18
N VAL A 932 -35.77 31.54 1.08
CA VAL A 932 -35.19 30.68 0.04
C VAL A 932 -34.74 29.38 0.70
N LEU A 933 -35.40 28.30 0.31
CA LEU A 933 -35.13 26.95 0.81
C LEU A 933 -34.31 26.21 -0.25
N THR A 934 -33.12 25.76 0.14
CA THR A 934 -32.19 25.05 -0.74
C THR A 934 -32.11 23.59 -0.33
N ALA A 935 -32.34 22.71 -1.29
CA ALA A 935 -32.05 21.29 -1.16
C ALA A 935 -30.63 21.01 -1.65
N THR A 936 -29.82 20.40 -0.80
CA THR A 936 -28.53 19.82 -1.14
C THR A 936 -28.70 18.33 -1.32
N VAL A 937 -28.31 17.82 -2.47
CA VAL A 937 -28.42 16.40 -2.83
C VAL A 937 -27.02 15.83 -2.96
N VAL A 938 -26.78 14.74 -2.24
CA VAL A 938 -25.49 14.05 -2.16
C VAL A 938 -25.72 12.56 -2.38
N ASP A 939 -24.85 11.88 -3.10
CA ASP A 939 -24.82 10.42 -3.08
C ASP A 939 -24.06 9.97 -1.82
N LYS A 940 -24.59 9.06 -1.01
CA LYS A 940 -24.00 8.57 0.25
C LYS A 940 -22.57 8.05 0.08
N TYR A 941 -22.22 7.59 -1.12
CA TYR A 941 -20.87 7.13 -1.45
C TYR A 941 -19.97 8.23 -2.05
N SER A 942 -20.49 9.45 -2.19
CA SER A 942 -19.77 10.67 -2.57
C SER A 942 -19.38 11.50 -1.33
N THR A 943 -18.64 10.92 -0.39
CA THR A 943 -18.16 11.70 0.76
C THR A 943 -17.07 12.68 0.32
N GLY A 944 -17.49 13.91 -0.02
CA GLY A 944 -16.64 15.10 -0.14
C GLY A 944 -16.53 15.71 -1.55
N PHE A 945 -17.62 16.29 -2.09
CA PHE A 945 -17.67 17.09 -3.33
C PHE A 945 -17.72 16.25 -4.63
N PRO A 946 -18.91 15.82 -5.08
CA PRO A 946 -19.83 16.82 -5.62
C PRO A 946 -21.30 16.60 -5.24
N PHE A 947 -21.86 17.61 -4.58
CA PHE A 947 -23.30 17.73 -4.33
C PHE A 947 -23.94 18.58 -5.43
N LYS A 948 -25.24 18.40 -5.65
CA LYS A 948 -26.05 19.36 -6.44
C LYS A 948 -26.97 20.12 -5.51
N THR A 949 -27.19 21.39 -5.81
CA THR A 949 -28.19 22.21 -5.12
C THR A 949 -29.28 22.63 -6.08
N THR A 950 -30.48 22.77 -5.53
CA THR A 950 -31.63 23.42 -6.17
C THR A 950 -32.44 24.11 -5.08
N SER A 951 -33.08 25.23 -5.41
CA SER A 951 -33.73 26.07 -4.41
C SER A 951 -35.15 26.42 -4.85
N THR A 952 -36.03 26.63 -3.86
CA THR A 952 -37.38 27.15 -4.04
C THR A 952 -37.60 28.35 -3.13
N THR A 953 -38.41 29.30 -3.58
CA THR A 953 -38.84 30.44 -2.77
C THR A 953 -40.18 30.14 -2.12
N VAL A 954 -40.31 30.44 -0.84
CA VAL A 954 -41.55 30.34 -0.07
C VAL A 954 -41.89 31.70 0.52
N THR A 955 -43.09 32.20 0.25
CA THR A 955 -43.60 33.44 0.85
C THR A 955 -44.63 33.10 1.91
N VAL A 956 -44.30 33.36 3.17
CA VAL A 956 -45.20 33.20 4.31
C VAL A 956 -45.92 34.53 4.53
N LEU A 957 -47.24 34.54 4.33
CA LEU A 957 -48.07 35.72 4.49
C LEU A 957 -48.58 35.81 5.93
N PRO A 958 -48.41 36.97 6.59
CA PRO A 958 -48.98 37.20 7.91
C PRO A 958 -50.51 37.20 7.80
N THR A 959 -51.17 36.26 8.48
CA THR A 959 -52.60 35.99 8.37
C THR A 959 -53.24 36.01 9.76
N ALA A 960 -54.28 36.83 9.96
CA ALA A 960 -54.91 37.01 11.27
C ALA A 960 -55.59 35.73 11.77
N THR A 961 -55.13 35.18 12.89
CA THR A 961 -55.65 33.94 13.49
C THR A 961 -55.82 33.99 15.01
N GLY A 962 -55.32 35.02 15.70
CA GLY A 962 -55.34 35.13 17.15
C GLY A 962 -55.47 36.56 17.68
N ILE A 963 -55.31 36.71 19.01
CA ILE A 963 -55.11 38.00 19.68
C ILE A 963 -53.83 37.88 20.52
N ALA A 964 -53.00 38.92 20.56
CA ALA A 964 -51.84 39.00 21.46
C ALA A 964 -51.97 40.20 22.42
N ILE A 965 -51.58 40.02 23.68
CA ILE A 965 -51.52 41.08 24.70
C ILE A 965 -50.06 41.45 24.94
N VAL A 966 -49.74 42.75 24.89
CA VAL A 966 -48.41 43.29 25.18
C VAL A 966 -48.50 44.29 26.34
N PRO A 967 -47.73 44.13 27.43
CA PRO A 967 -46.85 43.00 27.74
C PRO A 967 -47.62 41.71 28.09
N SER A 968 -47.02 40.52 27.99
CA SER A 968 -47.66 39.24 28.34
C SER A 968 -47.48 38.82 29.81
N MET A 969 -46.54 39.47 30.52
CA MET A 969 -46.38 39.38 31.98
C MET A 969 -45.88 40.71 32.52
N ALA A 970 -46.30 41.09 33.73
CA ALA A 970 -45.82 42.27 34.45
C ALA A 970 -45.67 41.97 35.93
N THR A 971 -44.63 42.51 36.56
CA THR A 971 -44.52 42.58 38.02
C THR A 971 -44.59 44.05 38.40
N ILE A 972 -45.58 44.41 39.19
CA ILE A 972 -45.85 45.80 39.59
C ILE A 972 -46.14 45.85 41.09
N HIS A 973 -46.01 47.02 41.70
CA HIS A 973 -46.25 47.18 43.13
C HIS A 973 -47.70 47.60 43.43
N SER A 974 -48.11 47.49 44.71
CA SER A 974 -49.38 48.08 45.16
C SER A 974 -49.41 49.56 44.78
N ASP A 975 -50.48 49.98 44.08
CA ASP A 975 -50.75 51.34 43.58
C ASP A 975 -50.12 51.73 42.22
N GLU A 976 -49.57 50.77 41.47
CA GLU A 976 -49.04 51.04 40.12
C GLU A 976 -50.00 50.70 38.99
N GLN A 977 -49.80 51.37 37.86
CA GLN A 977 -50.53 51.13 36.63
C GLN A 977 -49.60 50.63 35.52
N ILE A 978 -50.10 49.75 34.67
CA ILE A 978 -49.39 49.31 33.46
C ILE A 978 -50.35 49.20 32.28
N GLN A 979 -49.92 49.71 31.13
CA GLN A 979 -50.72 49.68 29.91
C GLN A 979 -50.54 48.33 29.20
N PHE A 980 -51.64 47.61 29.02
CA PHE A 980 -51.75 46.50 28.09
C PHE A 980 -52.35 46.98 26.77
N ARG A 981 -51.89 46.39 25.66
CA ARG A 981 -52.43 46.60 24.32
C ARG A 981 -52.73 45.25 23.67
N ALA A 982 -53.89 45.15 23.04
CA ALA A 982 -54.30 43.96 22.30
C ALA A 982 -54.10 44.21 20.81
N TYR A 983 -53.56 43.23 20.11
CA TYR A 983 -53.39 43.24 18.66
C TYR A 983 -54.06 42.00 18.08
N ASP A 984 -54.64 42.10 16.89
CA ASP A 984 -54.91 40.88 16.11
C ASP A 984 -53.55 40.23 15.89
N SER A 985 -53.41 38.94 16.15
CA SER A 985 -52.14 38.25 15.94
C SER A 985 -52.19 37.35 14.72
N ASP A 986 -51.05 37.22 14.06
CA ASP A 986 -50.88 36.31 12.95
C ASP A 986 -50.86 34.85 13.42
N GLN A 987 -50.66 33.92 12.47
CA GLN A 987 -50.57 32.49 12.71
C GLN A 987 -49.43 32.05 13.66
N PHE A 988 -48.53 32.97 14.01
CA PHE A 988 -47.41 32.76 14.92
C PHE A 988 -47.60 33.50 16.26
N GLY A 989 -48.70 34.22 16.42
CA GLY A 989 -48.96 35.02 17.61
C GLY A 989 -48.32 36.42 17.57
N HIS A 990 -47.70 36.81 16.46
CA HIS A 990 -47.13 38.15 16.31
C HIS A 990 -48.23 39.18 16.07
N PRO A 991 -48.18 40.34 16.74
CA PRO A 991 -49.18 41.38 16.56
C PRO A 991 -49.16 41.93 15.13
N LEU A 992 -50.30 41.82 14.44
CA LEU A 992 -50.60 42.49 13.19
C LEU A 992 -50.91 43.96 13.43
N ASN A 993 -50.72 44.78 12.40
CA ASN A 993 -50.67 46.23 12.54
C ASN A 993 -51.95 46.85 13.13
N SER A 994 -51.70 47.79 14.05
CA SER A 994 -52.64 48.61 14.85
C SER A 994 -53.37 47.87 16.00
N PRO A 995 -53.52 48.52 17.17
CA PRO A 995 -54.27 47.95 18.30
C PRO A 995 -55.68 47.57 17.87
N THR A 996 -56.10 46.38 18.27
CA THR A 996 -57.44 45.87 18.00
C THR A 996 -58.41 46.31 19.10
N ASN A 997 -59.69 46.51 18.76
CA ASN A 997 -60.72 46.80 19.76
C ASN A 997 -61.13 45.52 20.51
N ALA A 998 -60.25 45.01 21.38
CA ALA A 998 -60.54 43.89 22.25
C ALA A 998 -61.29 44.34 23.53
N GLN A 999 -62.13 43.47 24.07
CA GLN A 999 -62.73 43.61 25.39
C GLN A 999 -61.72 43.12 26.45
N TRP A 1000 -61.55 43.85 27.55
CA TRP A 1000 -60.57 43.53 28.60
C TRP A 1000 -61.24 43.04 29.89
N ASP A 1001 -60.62 42.10 30.59
CA ASP A 1001 -61.07 41.55 31.89
C ASP A 1001 -59.87 41.15 32.80
N VAL A 1002 -60.08 40.89 34.11
CA VAL A 1002 -59.04 40.51 35.08
C VAL A 1002 -59.50 39.37 36.02
N ILE A 1003 -58.71 38.29 36.13
CA ILE A 1003 -59.03 37.11 36.97
C ILE A 1003 -57.75 36.51 37.62
N PRO A 1004 -57.68 36.26 38.95
CA PRO A 1004 -58.61 36.71 39.99
C PRO A 1004 -58.44 38.21 40.26
N GLY A 1005 -59.49 38.88 40.76
CA GLY A 1005 -59.66 40.34 40.81
C GLY A 1005 -58.72 41.13 41.74
N LEU A 1006 -57.39 40.93 41.64
CA LEU A 1006 -56.36 41.71 42.33
C LEU A 1006 -55.97 42.96 41.52
N GLY A 1007 -56.94 43.80 41.15
CA GLY A 1007 -56.72 45.02 40.35
C GLY A 1007 -57.90 45.30 39.41
N THR A 1008 -57.80 46.36 38.60
CA THR A 1008 -58.80 46.69 37.57
C THR A 1008 -58.12 47.00 36.24
N ILE A 1009 -58.77 46.68 35.11
CA ILE A 1009 -58.32 47.11 33.78
C ILE A 1009 -59.42 47.89 33.08
N ASP A 1010 -59.07 48.98 32.40
CA ASP A 1010 -60.04 49.78 31.65
C ASP A 1010 -60.17 49.36 30.18
N ALA A 1011 -61.12 49.97 29.47
CA ALA A 1011 -61.37 49.69 28.05
C ALA A 1011 -60.21 50.09 27.11
N SER A 1012 -59.26 50.88 27.58
CA SER A 1012 -58.03 51.21 26.84
C SER A 1012 -56.93 50.15 27.04
N GLY A 1013 -57.11 49.25 28.01
CA GLY A 1013 -56.14 48.23 28.42
C GLY A 1013 -55.23 48.68 29.57
N LEU A 1014 -55.53 49.79 30.26
CA LEU A 1014 -54.71 50.25 31.38
C LEU A 1014 -55.08 49.48 32.66
N TYR A 1015 -54.16 48.65 33.15
CA TYR A 1015 -54.30 47.87 34.38
C TYR A 1015 -53.82 48.68 35.59
N THR A 1016 -54.55 48.62 36.70
CA THR A 1016 -54.22 49.24 37.99
C THR A 1016 -54.15 48.16 39.06
N ALA A 1017 -53.01 48.04 39.74
CA ALA A 1017 -52.79 47.08 40.81
C ALA A 1017 -53.67 47.34 42.05
N SER A 1018 -54.10 46.26 42.70
CA SER A 1018 -54.71 46.31 44.03
C SER A 1018 -53.67 46.55 45.14
N ALA A 1019 -54.12 47.04 46.29
CA ALA A 1019 -53.28 47.18 47.50
C ALA A 1019 -52.87 45.82 48.13
N SER A 1020 -53.44 44.70 47.66
CA SER A 1020 -53.11 43.35 48.13
C SER A 1020 -52.08 42.68 47.24
N THR A 1021 -51.12 41.99 47.85
CA THR A 1021 -50.11 41.19 47.11
C THR A 1021 -50.73 39.89 46.57
N GLY A 1022 -50.17 39.38 45.47
CA GLY A 1022 -50.65 38.17 44.82
C GLY A 1022 -50.42 38.18 43.32
N THR A 1023 -51.16 37.36 42.58
CA THR A 1023 -51.07 37.28 41.11
C THR A 1023 -52.44 37.41 40.48
N ALA A 1024 -52.58 38.31 39.50
CA ALA A 1024 -53.76 38.50 38.65
C ALA A 1024 -53.48 38.06 37.21
N THR A 1025 -54.53 37.83 36.42
CA THR A 1025 -54.43 37.57 34.98
C THR A 1025 -55.32 38.55 34.22
N VAL A 1026 -54.74 39.35 33.33
CA VAL A 1026 -55.45 40.19 32.36
C VAL A 1026 -55.89 39.34 31.18
N VAL A 1027 -57.13 39.50 30.73
CA VAL A 1027 -57.73 38.78 29.59
C VAL A 1027 -58.15 39.78 28.53
N ALA A 1028 -57.85 39.52 27.26
CA ALA A 1028 -58.36 40.28 26.12
C ALA A 1028 -59.17 39.36 25.19
N GLU A 1029 -60.38 39.76 24.80
CA GLU A 1029 -61.29 38.98 23.94
C GLU A 1029 -61.82 39.78 22.75
N LYS A 1030 -61.80 39.18 21.55
CA LYS A 1030 -62.43 39.72 20.33
C LYS A 1030 -62.89 38.55 19.44
N ASN A 1031 -64.14 38.58 19.00
CA ASN A 1031 -64.73 37.56 18.09
C ASN A 1031 -64.56 36.10 18.56
N GLY A 1032 -64.57 35.84 19.87
CA GLY A 1032 -64.44 34.49 20.45
C GLY A 1032 -63.00 34.00 20.64
N LEU A 1033 -61.99 34.77 20.22
CA LEU A 1033 -60.57 34.53 20.50
C LEU A 1033 -60.18 35.23 21.81
N LYS A 1034 -59.40 34.56 22.67
CA LYS A 1034 -58.96 35.06 23.99
C LYS A 1034 -57.44 35.03 24.10
N ALA A 1035 -56.87 36.04 24.76
CA ALA A 1035 -55.47 36.11 25.16
C ALA A 1035 -55.37 36.41 26.66
N PHE A 1036 -54.27 35.99 27.29
CA PHE A 1036 -54.05 36.11 28.74
C PHE A 1036 -52.67 36.73 29.02
N ALA A 1037 -52.57 37.59 30.03
CA ALA A 1037 -51.32 38.14 30.54
C ALA A 1037 -51.28 38.10 32.07
N THR A 1038 -50.15 37.80 32.68
CA THR A 1038 -50.04 37.65 34.15
C THR A 1038 -49.50 38.92 34.82
N VAL A 1039 -50.12 39.36 35.92
CA VAL A 1039 -49.63 40.47 36.74
C VAL A 1039 -49.30 39.99 38.14
N ARG A 1040 -48.06 40.13 38.59
CA ARG A 1040 -47.64 39.84 39.98
C ARG A 1040 -47.59 41.14 40.78
N ILE A 1041 -48.19 41.15 41.95
CA ILE A 1041 -48.28 42.30 42.86
C ILE A 1041 -47.55 41.97 44.15
N GLY A 1042 -46.47 42.69 44.44
CA GLY A 1042 -45.66 42.53 45.66
C GLY A 1042 -45.63 43.79 46.53
N THR A 1043 -45.26 43.65 47.81
CA THR A 1043 -44.99 44.79 48.70
C THR A 1043 -43.57 45.30 48.49
N ALA A 1044 -43.40 46.57 48.10
CA ALA A 1044 -42.11 47.22 48.09
C ALA A 1044 -41.76 47.72 49.50
N SER A 1045 -40.63 47.27 50.07
CA SER A 1045 -40.00 48.02 51.16
C SER A 1045 -39.32 49.24 50.55
N ARG A 1046 -39.95 50.41 50.68
CA ARG A 1046 -39.41 51.68 50.14
C ARG A 1046 -38.34 52.21 51.09
N TRP A 1047 -37.11 52.35 50.61
CA TRP A 1047 -36.03 52.96 51.37
C TRP A 1047 -35.80 54.37 50.85
N ALA A 1048 -36.07 55.39 51.66
CA ALA A 1048 -35.93 56.77 51.23
C ALA A 1048 -34.94 57.53 52.12
N GLN A 1049 -33.81 57.96 51.55
CA GLN A 1049 -33.35 59.33 51.76
C GLN A 1049 -32.63 59.87 50.52
N ALA A 1050 -33.06 61.07 50.13
CA ALA A 1050 -32.71 61.74 48.88
C ALA A 1050 -31.38 62.51 48.99
N THR A 1051 -30.65 62.52 47.88
CA THR A 1051 -29.49 63.34 47.49
C THR A 1051 -28.11 62.92 48.01
N GLY A 1052 -27.39 62.14 47.18
CA GLY A 1052 -26.04 62.57 46.75
C GLY A 1052 -24.80 61.82 47.22
N GLY A 1053 -24.80 60.48 47.32
CA GLY A 1053 -23.59 59.63 47.30
C GLY A 1053 -22.74 59.50 48.59
N SER A 1054 -22.17 58.30 48.77
CA SER A 1054 -21.33 57.77 49.88
C SER A 1054 -21.82 58.00 51.31
N TRP A 1055 -22.45 56.99 51.91
CA TRP A 1055 -22.65 56.93 53.36
C TRP A 1055 -21.45 56.28 54.05
N SER A 1056 -20.42 57.08 54.31
CA SER A 1056 -19.26 56.68 55.13
C SER A 1056 -19.46 57.12 56.57
N ALA A 1057 -20.42 56.51 57.26
CA ALA A 1057 -20.52 56.54 58.73
C ALA A 1057 -21.38 55.35 59.17
N SER A 1058 -20.97 54.67 60.24
CA SER A 1058 -21.69 53.54 60.83
C SER A 1058 -23.17 53.89 61.02
N GLY A 1059 -24.06 53.32 60.19
CA GLY A 1059 -25.49 53.66 60.21
C GLY A 1059 -26.20 53.71 58.84
N SER A 1060 -25.76 52.95 57.83
CA SER A 1060 -26.29 53.07 56.45
C SER A 1060 -27.31 52.00 56.06
N TRP A 1061 -28.06 51.50 57.04
CA TRP A 1061 -29.35 50.82 56.90
C TRP A 1061 -30.21 51.36 58.06
N GLU A 1062 -31.28 52.12 57.81
CA GLU A 1062 -32.13 52.62 58.91
C GLU A 1062 -32.63 51.44 59.75
N SER A 1063 -32.35 51.48 61.06
CA SER A 1063 -32.76 50.44 61.99
C SER A 1063 -34.28 50.38 62.05
N GLY A 1064 -34.87 49.40 61.36
CA GLY A 1064 -36.29 49.04 61.54
C GLY A 1064 -37.14 48.86 60.29
N GLN A 1065 -36.61 49.03 59.07
CA GLN A 1065 -37.34 48.74 57.81
C GLN A 1065 -36.63 47.71 56.93
N VAL A 1066 -35.78 46.89 57.53
CA VAL A 1066 -34.99 45.85 56.87
C VAL A 1066 -35.91 44.73 56.36
N PRO A 1067 -35.97 44.42 55.05
CA PRO A 1067 -36.50 43.15 54.61
C PRO A 1067 -35.62 42.08 55.23
N ARG A 1068 -36.18 41.30 56.16
CA ARG A 1068 -35.65 40.00 56.60
C ARG A 1068 -36.59 38.90 56.11
N SER A 1069 -37.21 39.14 54.96
CA SER A 1069 -38.23 38.26 54.40
C SER A 1069 -37.86 37.87 52.97
N PRO A 1070 -37.91 36.57 52.65
CA PRO A 1070 -37.76 36.04 51.30
C PRO A 1070 -38.73 36.63 50.25
N ASP A 1071 -39.82 37.27 50.67
CA ASP A 1071 -40.88 37.75 49.76
C ASP A 1071 -40.77 39.25 49.43
N THR A 1072 -39.69 39.91 49.83
CA THR A 1072 -39.54 41.38 49.71
C THR A 1072 -38.44 41.79 48.75
N ILE A 1073 -38.73 42.76 47.87
CA ILE A 1073 -37.76 43.33 46.93
C ILE A 1073 -37.14 44.58 47.55
N ALA A 1074 -35.81 44.67 47.54
CA ALA A 1074 -35.08 45.89 47.84
C ALA A 1074 -35.03 46.77 46.57
N ASP A 1075 -35.82 47.85 46.54
CA ASP A 1075 -35.96 48.71 45.36
C ASP A 1075 -35.21 50.04 45.50
N PHE A 1076 -34.17 50.21 44.69
CA PHE A 1076 -33.39 51.44 44.54
C PHE A 1076 -33.67 52.16 43.20
N SER A 1077 -34.51 51.60 42.31
CA SER A 1077 -34.63 52.10 40.93
C SER A 1077 -35.37 53.43 40.78
N ARG A 1078 -36.05 53.85 41.84
CA ARG A 1078 -36.80 55.12 41.88
C ARG A 1078 -35.98 56.29 42.41
N HIS A 1079 -34.70 56.10 42.69
CA HIS A 1079 -33.83 57.19 43.12
C HIS A 1079 -33.19 57.90 41.93
N ASP A 1080 -33.06 59.21 42.06
CA ASP A 1080 -32.29 60.06 41.15
C ASP A 1080 -30.91 60.27 41.79
N ILE A 1081 -29.85 59.83 41.10
CA ILE A 1081 -28.47 59.96 41.57
C ILE A 1081 -27.66 60.89 40.65
N SER A 1082 -26.94 61.82 41.27
CA SER A 1082 -26.12 62.80 40.54
C SER A 1082 -24.67 62.37 40.31
N GLN A 1083 -24.24 61.28 40.95
CA GLN A 1083 -22.93 60.66 40.85
C GLN A 1083 -23.04 59.16 41.17
N ASP A 1084 -22.02 58.37 40.81
CA ASP A 1084 -21.94 56.95 41.19
C ASP A 1084 -22.24 56.76 42.69
N ALA A 1085 -23.26 55.95 42.99
CA ALA A 1085 -23.75 55.77 44.35
C ALA A 1085 -23.30 54.42 44.93
N VAL A 1086 -22.76 54.43 46.16
CA VAL A 1086 -22.30 53.23 46.87
C VAL A 1086 -23.30 52.85 47.97
N VAL A 1087 -23.72 51.59 47.96
CA VAL A 1087 -24.53 50.91 48.97
C VAL A 1087 -23.61 49.96 49.74
N THR A 1088 -23.52 50.13 51.05
CA THR A 1088 -22.60 49.36 51.91
C THR A 1088 -23.41 48.48 52.88
N LEU A 1089 -23.02 47.21 53.04
CA LEU A 1089 -23.64 46.31 54.02
C LEU A 1089 -23.04 46.50 55.41
N ASP A 1090 -23.90 46.81 56.40
CA ASP A 1090 -23.54 46.93 57.82
C ASP A 1090 -23.93 45.65 58.62
N GLY A 1091 -23.89 44.48 57.98
CA GLY A 1091 -24.25 43.17 58.56
C GLY A 1091 -25.03 42.27 57.59
N ASP A 1092 -25.34 41.03 57.98
CA ASP A 1092 -26.06 40.06 57.14
C ASP A 1092 -27.52 40.48 56.86
N GLN A 1093 -27.97 40.30 55.61
CA GLN A 1093 -29.31 40.72 55.11
C GLN A 1093 -30.02 39.60 54.33
N ILE A 1094 -31.37 39.65 54.24
CA ILE A 1094 -32.18 38.67 53.47
C ILE A 1094 -33.25 39.38 52.62
N ALA A 1095 -33.23 39.22 51.30
CA ALA A 1095 -34.25 39.76 50.38
C ALA A 1095 -34.68 38.76 49.30
N GLY A 1096 -35.89 38.89 48.77
CA GLY A 1096 -36.39 38.08 47.65
C GLY A 1096 -35.88 38.52 46.27
N GLY A 1097 -35.44 39.78 46.16
CA GLY A 1097 -34.87 40.35 44.94
C GLY A 1097 -34.38 41.77 45.16
N ILE A 1098 -33.69 42.33 44.17
CA ILE A 1098 -33.16 43.69 44.22
C ILE A 1098 -33.38 44.40 42.89
N SER A 1099 -33.80 45.66 42.94
CA SER A 1099 -33.96 46.54 41.78
C SER A 1099 -33.04 47.76 41.89
N PHE A 1100 -32.36 48.12 40.81
CA PHE A 1100 -31.56 49.34 40.69
C PHE A 1100 -31.94 50.12 39.44
N GLY A 1101 -31.72 51.43 39.48
CA GLY A 1101 -32.05 52.35 38.40
C GLY A 1101 -31.74 53.78 38.81
N ASP A 1102 -31.63 54.64 37.82
CA ASP A 1102 -31.45 56.07 37.97
C ASP A 1102 -32.45 56.77 37.06
N GLN A 1103 -33.29 57.65 37.61
CA GLN A 1103 -34.28 58.37 36.81
C GLN A 1103 -33.62 59.32 35.79
N VAL A 1104 -32.33 59.67 35.97
CA VAL A 1104 -31.54 60.45 35.02
C VAL A 1104 -30.37 59.62 34.50
N PRO A 1105 -30.43 59.08 33.27
CA PRO A 1105 -29.42 58.15 32.77
C PRO A 1105 -28.00 58.76 32.75
N GLY A 1106 -27.05 58.16 33.47
CA GLY A 1106 -25.65 58.55 33.35
C GLY A 1106 -24.71 58.08 34.46
N GLN A 1107 -25.23 57.70 35.63
CA GLN A 1107 -24.43 57.27 36.78
C GLN A 1107 -24.63 55.78 37.07
N GLY A 1108 -23.69 55.19 37.80
CA GLY A 1108 -23.71 53.79 38.21
C GLY A 1108 -24.03 53.60 39.70
N TRP A 1109 -24.36 52.37 40.06
CA TRP A 1109 -24.49 51.96 41.45
C TRP A 1109 -23.36 50.99 41.82
N LYS A 1110 -22.97 50.96 43.08
CA LYS A 1110 -22.02 49.99 43.63
C LYS A 1110 -22.58 49.38 44.90
N LEU A 1111 -22.53 48.05 45.03
CA LEU A 1111 -22.91 47.33 46.25
C LEU A 1111 -21.69 46.65 46.88
N GLU A 1112 -21.34 47.01 48.11
CA GLU A 1112 -20.13 46.58 48.82
C GLU A 1112 -20.42 45.98 50.20
N SER A 1113 -19.54 45.07 50.68
CA SER A 1113 -19.74 44.32 51.93
C SER A 1113 -19.44 45.07 53.24
N GLY A 1114 -18.92 46.31 53.16
CA GLY A 1114 -18.65 47.14 54.34
C GLY A 1114 -17.81 46.47 55.43
N GLN A 1115 -18.24 46.62 56.70
CA GLN A 1115 -17.59 46.07 57.90
C GLN A 1115 -17.94 44.59 58.18
N GLY A 1116 -18.59 43.86 57.25
CA GLY A 1116 -18.55 42.38 57.24
C GLY A 1116 -19.89 41.63 57.19
N GLY A 1117 -20.83 42.02 56.32
CA GLY A 1117 -22.08 41.28 56.10
C GLY A 1117 -22.22 40.64 54.72
N THR A 1118 -22.99 39.55 54.63
CA THR A 1118 -23.45 38.88 53.39
C THR A 1118 -24.89 39.29 53.04
N LEU A 1119 -25.25 39.28 51.76
CA LEU A 1119 -26.64 39.44 51.34
C LEU A 1119 -27.19 38.09 50.88
N THR A 1120 -28.16 37.56 51.61
CA THR A 1120 -28.88 36.34 51.23
C THR A 1120 -30.03 36.69 50.31
N LEU A 1121 -30.08 36.10 49.13
CA LEU A 1121 -31.26 36.19 48.27
C LEU A 1121 -32.08 34.90 48.40
N ASP A 1122 -32.97 34.87 49.37
CA ASP A 1122 -33.84 33.72 49.65
C ASP A 1122 -35.21 33.99 49.03
N VAL A 1123 -35.75 33.05 48.28
CA VAL A 1123 -37.12 33.14 47.78
C VAL A 1123 -37.78 31.79 47.98
N ALA A 1124 -38.99 31.78 48.53
CA ALA A 1124 -39.91 30.65 48.41
C ALA A 1124 -40.33 30.37 46.94
N SER A 1125 -39.75 31.06 45.95
CA SER A 1125 -40.06 30.97 44.52
C SER A 1125 -38.82 30.70 43.64
N ASN A 1126 -38.11 29.61 43.93
CA ASN A 1126 -37.23 28.85 43.03
C ASN A 1126 -36.04 29.52 42.30
N LYS A 1127 -35.89 30.85 42.16
CA LYS A 1127 -34.64 31.57 41.76
C LYS A 1127 -34.69 33.06 42.16
N PRO A 1128 -33.63 33.66 42.73
CA PRO A 1128 -33.57 35.09 43.06
C PRO A 1128 -33.37 35.98 41.82
N GLU A 1129 -33.95 37.18 41.85
CA GLU A 1129 -33.92 38.14 40.73
C GLU A 1129 -33.16 39.43 41.07
N VAL A 1130 -32.34 39.89 40.12
CA VAL A 1130 -31.71 41.22 40.13
C VAL A 1130 -32.15 41.98 38.89
N PHE A 1131 -32.92 43.04 39.09
CA PHE A 1131 -33.39 43.93 38.04
C PHE A 1131 -32.53 45.18 37.99
N ILE A 1132 -32.04 45.53 36.79
CA ILE A 1132 -31.33 46.79 36.57
C ILE A 1132 -32.02 47.52 35.43
N GLU A 1133 -32.71 48.60 35.78
CA GLU A 1133 -33.46 49.42 34.84
C GLU A 1133 -32.52 50.06 33.80
N ASN A 1134 -31.46 50.71 34.26
CA ASN A 1134 -30.48 51.40 33.43
C ASN A 1134 -29.12 51.54 34.14
N GLY A 1135 -28.13 52.09 33.43
CA GLY A 1135 -26.78 52.31 33.97
C GLY A 1135 -25.99 51.01 34.19
N THR A 1136 -24.92 51.10 34.99
CA THR A 1136 -24.11 49.95 35.40
C THR A 1136 -24.14 49.81 36.91
N VAL A 1137 -24.49 48.62 37.40
CA VAL A 1137 -24.41 48.27 38.82
C VAL A 1137 -23.24 47.33 39.02
N SER A 1138 -22.30 47.73 39.87
CA SER A 1138 -21.12 46.93 40.22
C SER A 1138 -21.29 46.29 41.60
N ILE A 1139 -21.24 44.97 41.68
CA ILE A 1139 -21.37 44.24 42.95
C ILE A 1139 -20.03 43.64 43.36
N SER A 1140 -19.58 43.99 44.57
CA SER A 1140 -18.43 43.39 45.25
C SER A 1140 -18.78 42.70 46.56
N ALA A 1141 -19.99 42.89 47.10
CA ALA A 1141 -20.50 42.16 48.26
C ALA A 1141 -20.85 40.70 47.92
N PRO A 1142 -20.58 39.71 48.79
CA PRO A 1142 -21.02 38.32 48.58
C PRO A 1142 -22.55 38.19 48.57
N LEU A 1143 -23.09 37.58 47.50
CA LEU A 1143 -24.48 37.11 47.44
C LEU A 1143 -24.51 35.63 47.84
N VAL A 1144 -25.25 35.28 48.89
CA VAL A 1144 -25.36 33.90 49.42
C VAL A 1144 -26.80 33.40 49.34
N GLY A 1145 -26.98 32.08 49.46
CA GLY A 1145 -28.32 31.45 49.46
C GLY A 1145 -29.08 31.51 48.14
N THR A 1146 -28.39 31.75 47.02
CA THR A 1146 -29.05 32.10 45.76
C THR A 1146 -29.65 30.92 45.00
N ASP A 1147 -29.15 29.68 45.11
CA ASP A 1147 -29.60 28.50 44.34
C ASP A 1147 -30.18 28.83 42.93
N GLY A 1148 -29.38 29.55 42.15
CA GLY A 1148 -29.73 30.17 40.87
C GLY A 1148 -29.69 31.70 40.90
N LEU A 1149 -29.73 32.36 39.74
CA LEU A 1149 -29.84 33.82 39.67
C LEU A 1149 -30.49 34.22 38.34
N ARG A 1150 -31.45 35.15 38.37
CA ARG A 1150 -32.08 35.71 37.17
C ARG A 1150 -31.75 37.20 37.05
N LYS A 1151 -31.10 37.59 35.95
CA LYS A 1151 -30.82 38.99 35.61
C LYS A 1151 -31.83 39.50 34.57
N THR A 1152 -32.51 40.58 34.92
CA THR A 1152 -33.54 41.25 34.11
C THR A 1152 -33.28 42.76 34.03
N GLY A 1153 -33.99 43.48 33.15
CA GLY A 1153 -33.80 44.91 32.90
C GLY A 1153 -32.60 45.22 31.99
N GLN A 1154 -32.66 46.37 31.33
CA GLN A 1154 -31.76 46.75 30.23
C GLN A 1154 -30.34 47.14 30.68
N GLY A 1155 -30.16 47.50 31.96
CA GLY A 1155 -28.88 47.92 32.50
C GLY A 1155 -27.86 46.79 32.67
N THR A 1156 -26.61 47.19 32.97
CA THR A 1156 -25.47 46.27 33.10
C THR A 1156 -25.27 45.85 34.56
N LEU A 1157 -25.26 44.55 34.81
CA LEU A 1157 -24.80 43.97 36.08
C LEU A 1157 -23.34 43.58 35.94
N LYS A 1158 -22.45 44.22 36.70
CA LYS A 1158 -21.02 43.95 36.68
C LYS A 1158 -20.58 43.25 37.96
N GLN A 1159 -19.98 42.07 37.83
CA GLN A 1159 -19.39 41.33 38.94
C GLN A 1159 -17.89 41.65 39.06
N LEU A 1160 -17.46 42.15 40.23
CA LEU A 1160 -16.10 42.67 40.45
C LEU A 1160 -15.23 41.88 41.46
N ALA A 1161 -15.75 40.88 42.19
CA ALA A 1161 -14.98 40.09 43.17
C ALA A 1161 -15.48 38.62 43.33
N ASN A 1162 -14.59 37.74 43.80
CA ASN A 1162 -14.76 36.29 43.96
C ASN A 1162 -15.81 35.91 45.03
N PHE A 1163 -17.08 35.80 44.67
CA PHE A 1163 -18.06 35.05 45.46
C PHE A 1163 -18.80 34.04 44.58
N GLU A 1164 -19.09 32.86 45.15
CA GLU A 1164 -19.67 31.73 44.43
C GLU A 1164 -21.19 31.84 44.37
N ILE A 1165 -21.75 31.92 43.16
CA ILE A 1165 -23.18 31.65 42.94
C ILE A 1165 -23.36 30.12 42.97
N THR A 1166 -24.24 29.64 43.84
CA THR A 1166 -24.71 28.25 43.83
C THR A 1166 -25.97 28.19 42.95
N GLY A 1167 -26.09 27.20 42.06
CA GLY A 1167 -27.18 27.09 41.07
C GLY A 1167 -26.99 27.89 39.76
N GLY A 1168 -27.88 27.67 38.78
CA GLY A 1168 -27.73 28.23 37.41
C GLY A 1168 -28.11 29.71 37.25
N VAL A 1169 -27.42 30.42 36.35
CA VAL A 1169 -27.66 31.83 36.01
C VAL A 1169 -28.49 31.96 34.73
N ILE A 1170 -29.52 32.80 34.74
CA ILE A 1170 -30.33 33.14 33.57
C ILE A 1170 -30.23 34.64 33.31
N ILE A 1171 -29.86 35.02 32.09
CA ILE A 1171 -29.75 36.40 31.64
C ILE A 1171 -30.84 36.62 30.60
N ASP A 1172 -31.91 37.30 31.00
CA ASP A 1172 -33.04 37.58 30.11
C ASP A 1172 -32.87 38.88 29.35
N GLU A 1173 -32.29 39.89 30.00
CA GLU A 1173 -32.22 41.24 29.46
C GLU A 1173 -31.01 42.01 30.01
N GLY A 1174 -30.49 42.92 29.19
CA GLY A 1174 -29.32 43.74 29.51
C GLY A 1174 -28.02 42.93 29.49
N ILE A 1175 -26.98 43.47 30.12
CA ILE A 1175 -25.64 42.86 30.10
C ILE A 1175 -25.32 42.31 31.48
N TYR A 1176 -24.90 41.05 31.54
CA TYR A 1176 -24.16 40.49 32.67
C TYR A 1176 -22.67 40.49 32.32
N GLU A 1177 -21.89 41.35 32.98
CA GLU A 1177 -20.47 41.54 32.72
C GLU A 1177 -19.61 40.92 33.82
N ILE A 1178 -18.71 40.02 33.43
CA ILE A 1178 -17.72 39.39 34.29
C ILE A 1178 -16.37 40.05 34.06
N SER A 1179 -15.79 40.60 35.13
CA SER A 1179 -14.46 41.21 35.08
C SER A 1179 -13.36 40.16 35.20
N ALA A 1180 -12.23 40.33 34.49
CA ALA A 1180 -11.14 39.35 34.42
C ALA A 1180 -10.66 38.87 35.81
N GLY A 1181 -10.80 37.57 36.07
CA GLY A 1181 -10.19 36.85 37.19
C GLY A 1181 -9.17 35.86 36.63
N GLY A 1182 -8.08 35.56 37.35
CA GLY A 1182 -7.06 34.64 36.84
C GLY A 1182 -7.64 33.28 36.40
N TRP A 1183 -6.94 32.57 35.50
CA TRP A 1183 -7.36 31.32 34.82
C TRP A 1183 -8.02 30.21 35.67
N ASN A 1184 -7.91 30.27 37.00
CA ASN A 1184 -8.47 29.30 37.95
C ASN A 1184 -9.64 29.85 38.80
N ALA A 1185 -10.13 31.06 38.54
CA ALA A 1185 -11.30 31.61 39.25
C ALA A 1185 -12.58 31.03 38.63
N ASN A 1186 -13.34 30.25 39.41
CA ASN A 1186 -14.66 29.76 39.01
C ASN A 1186 -15.74 30.56 39.74
N PRO A 1187 -16.33 31.60 39.12
CA PRO A 1187 -17.38 32.39 39.76
C PRO A 1187 -18.71 31.63 39.95
N PHE A 1188 -18.87 30.43 39.37
CA PHE A 1188 -20.14 29.72 39.27
C PHE A 1188 -20.11 28.29 39.81
N GLY A 1189 -19.20 27.88 40.70
CA GLY A 1189 -19.27 26.53 41.33
C GLY A 1189 -19.24 25.32 40.36
N SER A 1190 -19.42 24.10 40.88
CA SER A 1190 -19.15 22.83 40.16
C SER A 1190 -20.38 22.15 39.50
N THR A 1191 -21.56 22.77 39.46
CA THR A 1191 -22.79 22.13 38.95
C THR A 1191 -23.80 23.11 38.30
N ASN A 1192 -23.36 24.19 37.66
CA ASN A 1192 -24.23 25.30 37.27
C ASN A 1192 -24.42 25.44 35.75
N GLN A 1193 -25.62 25.87 35.35
CA GLN A 1193 -26.00 26.18 33.98
C GLN A 1193 -26.12 27.69 33.77
N ILE A 1194 -25.53 28.23 32.70
CA ILE A 1194 -25.70 29.63 32.30
C ILE A 1194 -26.59 29.69 31.07
N ILE A 1195 -27.72 30.38 31.15
CA ILE A 1195 -28.65 30.56 30.03
C ILE A 1195 -28.66 32.03 29.62
N VAL A 1196 -28.36 32.31 28.35
CA VAL A 1196 -28.40 33.67 27.78
C VAL A 1196 -29.56 33.75 26.79
N ASN A 1197 -30.68 34.34 27.20
CA ASN A 1197 -31.86 34.47 26.37
C ASN A 1197 -31.77 35.67 25.42
N ARG A 1198 -32.71 35.77 24.47
CA ARG A 1198 -32.64 36.66 23.28
C ARG A 1198 -32.25 38.12 23.53
N ALA A 1199 -32.70 38.73 24.62
CA ALA A 1199 -32.39 40.12 24.95
C ALA A 1199 -31.24 40.28 25.96
N GLY A 1200 -30.67 39.16 26.42
CA GLY A 1200 -29.55 39.09 27.33
C GLY A 1200 -28.21 39.08 26.60
N THR A 1201 -27.21 39.70 27.23
CA THR A 1201 -25.81 39.60 26.81
C THR A 1201 -24.97 39.10 27.96
N LEU A 1202 -24.24 38.00 27.76
CA LEU A 1202 -23.15 37.62 28.65
C LEU A 1202 -21.85 38.21 28.10
N ARG A 1203 -21.18 39.04 28.90
CA ARG A 1203 -19.93 39.68 28.52
C ARG A 1203 -18.78 39.28 29.45
N THR A 1204 -17.62 38.94 28.88
CA THR A 1204 -16.35 38.84 29.60
C THR A 1204 -15.38 39.89 29.09
N THR A 1205 -14.60 40.48 29.99
CA THR A 1205 -13.63 41.55 29.65
C THR A 1205 -12.18 41.06 29.56
N GLY A 1206 -11.92 39.76 29.81
CA GLY A 1206 -10.62 39.09 29.72
C GLY A 1206 -10.77 37.57 29.84
N SER A 1207 -9.66 36.81 29.78
CA SER A 1207 -9.68 35.35 29.78
C SER A 1207 -10.39 34.76 31.00
N GLN A 1208 -11.26 33.78 30.79
CA GLN A 1208 -12.09 33.18 31.84
C GLN A 1208 -12.36 31.69 31.60
N SER A 1209 -12.53 30.92 32.67
CA SER A 1209 -13.13 29.59 32.58
C SER A 1209 -14.62 29.70 32.86
N LEU A 1210 -15.44 29.59 31.82
CA LEU A 1210 -16.91 29.63 31.89
C LEU A 1210 -17.52 28.24 32.09
N GLY A 1211 -16.72 27.28 32.58
CA GLY A 1211 -17.19 25.97 33.00
C GLY A 1211 -16.06 25.08 33.51
N VAL A 1212 -16.20 24.57 34.74
CA VAL A 1212 -15.40 23.47 35.28
C VAL A 1212 -16.35 22.32 35.64
N ALA A 1213 -15.99 21.10 35.23
CA ALA A 1213 -16.66 19.82 35.52
C ALA A 1213 -18.20 19.88 35.62
N ASN A 1214 -18.89 19.55 34.51
CA ASN A 1214 -20.37 19.44 34.38
C ASN A 1214 -21.17 20.74 34.17
N ASN A 1215 -20.54 21.92 34.03
CA ASN A 1215 -21.23 23.17 33.75
C ASN A 1215 -21.62 23.32 32.27
N GLN A 1216 -22.82 23.85 32.00
CA GLN A 1216 -23.37 24.07 30.65
C GLN A 1216 -23.64 25.54 30.37
N VAL A 1217 -23.15 26.06 29.25
CA VAL A 1217 -23.51 27.41 28.75
C VAL A 1217 -24.45 27.28 27.57
N TRP A 1218 -25.69 27.74 27.73
CA TRP A 1218 -26.75 27.68 26.73
C TRP A 1218 -27.14 29.09 26.27
N VAL A 1219 -26.79 29.44 25.05
CA VAL A 1219 -27.20 30.71 24.44
C VAL A 1219 -28.45 30.46 23.62
N ASN A 1220 -29.58 30.98 24.09
CA ASN A 1220 -30.89 30.82 23.49
C ASN A 1220 -31.36 32.14 22.85
N GLY A 1221 -30.75 32.48 21.72
CA GLY A 1221 -31.03 33.72 21.00
C GLY A 1221 -30.26 34.95 21.49
N GLY A 1222 -29.56 34.86 22.63
CA GLY A 1222 -28.85 35.98 23.27
C GLY A 1222 -27.50 36.31 22.64
N THR A 1223 -26.76 37.24 23.25
CA THR A 1223 -25.43 37.65 22.75
C THR A 1223 -24.31 37.22 23.70
N LEU A 1224 -23.25 36.63 23.15
CA LEU A 1224 -21.97 36.46 23.86
C LEU A 1224 -20.96 37.50 23.40
N GLN A 1225 -20.40 38.25 24.35
CA GLN A 1225 -19.34 39.22 24.10
C GLN A 1225 -18.10 38.82 24.89
N LEU A 1226 -17.25 37.99 24.29
CA LEU A 1226 -16.13 37.36 24.97
C LEU A 1226 -14.82 38.11 24.69
N GLY A 1227 -14.17 38.59 25.75
CA GLY A 1227 -12.82 39.14 25.71
C GLY A 1227 -11.79 38.11 26.21
N GLY A 1228 -10.61 38.03 25.58
CA GLY A 1228 -9.54 37.08 25.96
C GLY A 1228 -9.84 35.61 25.64
N ASP A 1229 -9.08 34.70 26.23
CA ASP A 1229 -9.22 33.24 26.06
C ASP A 1229 -10.30 32.69 26.99
N ASN A 1230 -11.39 32.18 26.44
CA ASN A 1230 -12.52 31.69 27.22
C ASN A 1230 -12.66 30.17 27.06
N TYR A 1231 -12.66 29.43 28.18
CA TYR A 1231 -12.82 27.98 28.19
C TYR A 1231 -14.27 27.60 28.52
N PHE A 1232 -14.86 26.69 27.73
CA PHE A 1232 -16.19 26.14 27.93
C PHE A 1232 -16.12 24.61 28.05
N TYR A 1233 -16.83 24.03 29.02
CA TYR A 1233 -16.88 22.58 29.19
C TYR A 1233 -17.98 21.94 28.30
N ASP A 1234 -19.21 22.46 28.33
CA ASP A 1234 -20.31 22.10 27.42
C ASP A 1234 -21.00 23.40 26.98
N PHE A 1235 -20.87 23.76 25.70
CA PHE A 1235 -21.43 24.96 25.10
C PHE A 1235 -22.51 24.60 24.08
N ARG A 1236 -23.69 25.21 24.21
CA ARG A 1236 -24.78 25.08 23.25
C ARG A 1236 -25.30 26.45 22.89
N MET A 1237 -25.59 26.64 21.61
CA MET A 1237 -26.22 27.86 21.12
C MET A 1237 -27.37 27.51 20.18
N THR A 1238 -28.56 27.97 20.53
CA THR A 1238 -29.78 27.87 19.75
C THR A 1238 -30.23 29.30 19.42
N GLY A 1239 -29.66 29.84 18.34
CA GLY A 1239 -29.80 31.25 17.94
C GLY A 1239 -28.96 32.21 18.80
N GLY A 1240 -28.70 33.43 18.32
CA GLY A 1240 -27.95 34.45 19.05
C GLY A 1240 -26.81 35.09 18.26
N ARG A 1241 -25.96 35.86 18.93
CA ARG A 1241 -24.78 36.55 18.37
C ARG A 1241 -23.51 36.32 19.17
#